data_AF-A0A7W1PF99-F1
#
_entry.id   AF-A0A7W1PF99-F1
#
_cell.length_a   1.000
_cell.length_b   1.000
_cell.length_c   1.000
_cell.angle_alpha   90.00
_cell.angle_beta   90.00
_cell.angle_gamma   90.00
#
_symmetry.space_group_name_H-M   'P 1'
#
loop_
_entity.id
_entity.type
_entity.pdbx_description
1 polymer ?
#
loop_
_entity_poly.entity_id
_entity_poly.type
_entity_poly.pdbx_seq_one_letter_code
_entity_poly.pdbx_strand_id
1 'polypeptide(L)'
;MRFLLLLLAASVLPTLAHAQPSRRLMPIDFVHSAEAAWLRKPVHARRLLDDMTEPARWRFSGTGALSFPAKPRLGDMRVLRVDMTMFRDAPAPNRSRLSSVNLQRDFAGEDWREFNRISMWIRPEIAGVPTMPLQLVLRNDGAEKVPDRYGREGHHYVTLGHGGWQQVVWEIDPLARDRVTRLEIGYWLNRMLSAPGDTMAFEIGGLELQRVDADVHTGWTPAPGAIAFSHSGYALGASKSAIAAASSAEAFELLRVDDSALGELVLRKAVRPVQGPRGTFHELDFTEIDRPGTYVLRSGNTTTRPFSIGGDVWKGSIWKTLNFFYGNRCGFEVPGVHGVDHLDWFAVHGDHRLTMSGGWHDAGDLSQGVINTGEGTYAMFALAEELAARGDDPALVERLVEEAKWGLAWVMRVRFDGGYRIGFGSQNIWTNNVPGDEDDRIVEAKNNPNANYIAAAAGAIAARVLRDREPELAARALTIAEDDWEHAIVGVEGPTTWHTPAFAASAMELAAIGVTASLDLYRVTGRQHYLDKAVELGRIVTQSQQPVRVGTALPLSGFFYTTPARDTLFHQFHRAVDQAPIVALATLVELLPDHDDWMTWYAAIARYAEYQKQAAAVTEPYGVLPAYVYRLADSVNVPLAGDRYSASRDAYAAQVLAGTPMGGDWYLRTFPVWYSRR
;
A
#
# COMPACT_ATOMS: atom_id res chain seq x y z
N MET A 1 -39.70 -6.31 59.46
CA MET A 1 -40.79 -5.82 58.58
C MET A 1 -40.23 -4.71 57.70
N ARG A 2 -39.88 -5.03 56.44
CA ARG A 2 -39.86 -4.19 55.22
C ARG A 2 -38.95 -4.86 54.19
N PHE A 3 -39.59 -5.66 53.33
CA PHE A 3 -39.10 -6.08 52.03
C PHE A 3 -38.99 -4.85 51.12
N LEU A 4 -37.93 -4.75 50.32
CA LEU A 4 -37.98 -4.05 49.05
C LEU A 4 -37.23 -4.88 48.00
N LEU A 5 -37.99 -5.34 47.01
CA LEU A 5 -37.53 -6.07 45.84
C LEU A 5 -36.58 -5.20 44.99
N LEU A 6 -35.44 -5.75 44.58
CA LEU A 6 -34.71 -5.28 43.41
C LEU A 6 -35.16 -6.09 42.19
N LEU A 7 -35.86 -5.43 41.28
CA LEU A 7 -36.12 -5.90 39.92
C LEU A 7 -34.80 -5.94 39.14
N LEU A 8 -34.31 -7.14 38.83
CA LEU A 8 -33.31 -7.34 37.78
C LEU A 8 -34.01 -7.26 36.42
N ALA A 9 -33.85 -6.13 35.73
CA ALA A 9 -34.05 -6.07 34.30
C ALA A 9 -32.87 -6.76 33.62
N ALA A 10 -33.06 -8.00 33.19
CA ALA A 10 -32.12 -8.70 32.32
C ALA A 10 -32.12 -7.99 30.95
N SER A 11 -31.14 -7.13 30.72
CA SER A 11 -30.79 -6.68 29.39
C SER A 11 -30.16 -7.85 28.64
N VAL A 12 -30.88 -8.37 27.66
CA VAL A 12 -30.33 -9.30 26.66
C VAL A 12 -29.38 -8.49 25.79
N LEU A 13 -28.11 -8.44 26.18
CA LEU A 13 -27.01 -8.11 25.26
C LEU A 13 -26.92 -9.25 24.24
N PRO A 14 -26.82 -8.97 22.93
CA PRO A 14 -26.47 -9.99 21.96
C PRO A 14 -25.00 -10.40 22.22
N THR A 15 -24.84 -11.46 23.00
CA THR A 15 -23.57 -12.19 23.13
C THR A 15 -23.33 -12.95 21.83
N LEU A 16 -22.53 -12.37 20.93
CA LEU A 16 -21.70 -13.09 19.94
C LEU A 16 -20.64 -12.13 19.39
N ALA A 17 -19.88 -11.49 20.28
CA ALA A 17 -18.52 -11.10 19.95
C ALA A 17 -17.62 -12.14 20.63
N HIS A 18 -17.20 -13.16 19.87
CA HIS A 18 -16.03 -13.93 20.29
C HIS A 18 -14.93 -12.89 20.54
N ALA A 19 -14.53 -12.71 21.81
CA ALA A 19 -13.43 -11.81 22.15
C ALA A 19 -12.20 -12.29 21.36
N GLN A 20 -11.84 -11.56 20.30
CA GLN A 20 -10.73 -11.97 19.46
C GLN A 20 -9.44 -11.84 20.28
N PRO A 21 -8.61 -12.89 20.32
CA PRO A 21 -7.44 -12.88 21.18
C PRO A 21 -6.44 -11.83 20.71
N SER A 22 -5.95 -11.03 21.65
CA SER A 22 -4.79 -10.19 21.41
C SER A 22 -3.56 -11.07 21.17
N ARG A 23 -2.74 -10.68 20.20
CA ARG A 23 -1.55 -11.41 19.77
C ARG A 23 -0.38 -10.45 19.66
N ARG A 24 0.81 -10.98 19.94
CA ARG A 24 2.04 -10.28 19.61
C ARG A 24 2.22 -10.30 18.09
N LEU A 25 2.53 -9.14 17.51
CA LEU A 25 2.94 -9.07 16.10
C LEU A 25 4.17 -9.94 15.84
N MET A 26 4.27 -10.41 14.59
CA MET A 26 5.48 -11.02 14.09
C MET A 26 6.67 -10.08 14.32
N PRO A 27 7.80 -10.58 14.85
CA PRO A 27 8.97 -9.75 15.08
C PRO A 27 9.52 -9.23 13.75
N ILE A 28 9.94 -7.97 13.75
CA ILE A 28 10.62 -7.35 12.62
C ILE A 28 12.10 -7.72 12.70
N ASP A 29 12.64 -8.31 11.62
CA ASP A 29 14.07 -8.54 11.51
C ASP A 29 14.77 -7.33 10.89
N PHE A 30 15.12 -6.38 11.75
CA PHE A 30 15.76 -5.13 11.34
C PHE A 30 17.13 -5.34 10.67
N VAL A 31 17.80 -6.50 10.83
CA VAL A 31 19.12 -6.72 10.20
C VAL A 31 19.05 -6.67 8.66
N HIS A 32 17.86 -6.95 8.13
CA HIS A 32 17.53 -6.97 6.71
C HIS A 32 16.87 -5.68 6.20
N SER A 33 16.73 -4.65 7.04
CA SER A 33 16.18 -3.36 6.61
C SER A 33 17.21 -2.53 5.82
N ALA A 34 16.72 -1.54 5.06
CA ALA A 34 17.58 -0.61 4.34
C ALA A 34 18.43 0.22 5.31
N GLU A 35 17.85 0.66 6.41
CA GLU A 35 18.52 1.44 7.45
C GLU A 35 19.69 0.67 8.07
N ALA A 36 19.49 -0.62 8.38
CA ALA A 36 20.57 -1.45 8.88
C ALA A 36 21.67 -1.69 7.84
N ALA A 37 21.31 -1.79 6.55
CA ALA A 37 22.30 -1.88 5.47
C ALA A 37 23.09 -0.57 5.33
N TRP A 38 22.43 0.59 5.35
CA TRP A 38 23.07 1.90 5.28
C TRP A 38 24.03 2.14 6.45
N LEU A 39 23.64 1.81 7.68
CA LEU A 39 24.49 1.96 8.86
C LEU A 39 25.79 1.14 8.79
N ARG A 40 25.80 0.02 8.08
CA ARG A 40 27.00 -0.83 7.89
C ARG A 40 27.97 -0.31 6.83
N LYS A 41 27.55 0.65 5.99
CA LYS A 41 28.41 1.16 4.92
C LYS A 41 29.63 1.89 5.49
N PRO A 42 30.85 1.64 4.95
CA PRO A 42 32.04 2.40 5.30
C PRO A 42 31.83 3.90 5.06
N VAL A 43 32.31 4.71 6.00
CA VAL A 43 32.32 6.18 5.88
C VAL A 43 33.69 6.62 5.41
N HIS A 44 33.76 7.12 4.18
CA HIS A 44 35.00 7.53 3.52
C HIS A 44 35.46 8.93 3.92
N ALA A 45 34.51 9.81 4.27
CA ALA A 45 34.79 11.15 4.78
C ALA A 45 33.64 11.62 5.68
N ARG A 46 33.96 12.53 6.61
CA ARG A 46 33.01 13.15 7.55
C ARG A 46 33.19 14.66 7.57
N ARG A 47 32.10 15.40 7.71
CA ARG A 47 32.09 16.82 8.03
C ARG A 47 31.01 17.12 9.06
N LEU A 48 31.42 17.57 10.23
CA LEU A 48 30.52 18.02 11.28
C LEU A 48 29.76 19.27 10.80
N LEU A 49 28.43 19.22 10.84
CA LEU A 49 27.57 20.37 10.54
C LEU A 49 27.21 21.15 11.81
N ASP A 50 26.96 20.43 12.91
CA ASP A 50 26.60 21.04 14.19
C ASP A 50 26.92 20.11 15.37
N ASP A 51 27.59 20.65 16.38
CA ASP A 51 27.87 19.97 17.65
C ASP A 51 26.83 20.27 18.73
N MET A 52 25.78 21.04 18.43
CA MET A 52 24.74 21.46 19.35
C MET A 52 25.26 22.30 20.53
N THR A 53 26.30 23.09 20.31
CA THR A 53 26.82 24.03 21.34
C THR A 53 26.43 25.48 21.10
N GLU A 54 25.92 25.82 19.91
CA GLU A 54 25.58 27.18 19.50
C GLU A 54 24.07 27.35 19.24
N PRO A 55 23.26 27.71 20.25
CA PRO A 55 21.81 27.85 20.11
C PRO A 55 21.36 28.80 18.99
N ALA A 56 22.15 29.85 18.72
CA ALA A 56 21.84 30.86 17.70
C ALA A 56 21.79 30.31 16.26
N ARG A 57 22.33 29.10 16.02
CA ARG A 57 22.30 28.43 14.71
C ARG A 57 20.95 27.80 14.39
N TRP A 58 20.09 27.61 15.39
CA TRP A 58 18.82 26.91 15.27
C TRP A 58 17.66 27.88 15.42
N ARG A 59 16.66 27.73 14.54
CA ARG A 59 15.35 28.35 14.70
C ARG A 59 14.35 27.29 15.11
N PHE A 60 13.45 27.65 16.02
CA PHE A 60 12.38 26.80 16.50
C PHE A 60 11.04 27.46 16.25
N SER A 61 10.07 26.67 15.81
CA SER A 61 8.67 27.08 15.68
C SER A 61 7.74 25.93 16.08
N GLY A 62 6.52 26.25 16.48
CA GLY A 62 5.52 25.28 16.93
C GLY A 62 5.27 25.33 18.43
N THR A 63 4.76 24.23 18.98
CA THR A 63 4.19 24.13 20.33
C THR A 63 5.06 23.26 21.23
N GLY A 64 6.12 23.86 21.75
CA GLY A 64 7.08 23.22 22.64
C GLY A 64 8.20 24.17 23.04
N ALA A 65 9.28 23.61 23.58
CA ALA A 65 10.48 24.33 23.94
C ALA A 65 11.71 23.64 23.34
N LEU A 66 12.67 24.46 22.90
CA LEU A 66 14.00 24.03 22.48
C LEU A 66 15.00 24.40 23.58
N SER A 67 15.85 23.45 23.98
CA SER A 67 16.92 23.68 24.95
C SER A 67 18.23 23.01 24.53
N PHE A 68 19.34 23.42 25.16
CA PHE A 68 20.69 22.88 24.89
C PHE A 68 21.32 22.42 26.21
N PRO A 69 21.01 21.20 26.67
CA PRO A 69 21.53 20.69 27.94
C PRO A 69 23.05 20.79 28.05
N ALA A 70 23.54 21.28 29.20
CA ALA A 70 24.97 21.46 29.46
C ALA A 70 25.73 20.13 29.57
N LYS A 71 25.09 19.11 30.14
CA LYS A 71 25.67 17.77 30.31
C LYS A 71 25.74 17.07 28.95
N PRO A 72 26.91 16.56 28.54
CA PRO A 72 27.02 15.69 27.37
C PRO A 72 26.14 14.43 27.45
N ARG A 73 25.95 13.79 26.31
CA ARG A 73 25.28 12.50 26.10
C ARG A 73 26.22 11.61 25.29
N LEU A 74 26.01 10.29 25.34
CA LEU A 74 26.73 9.31 24.50
C LEU A 74 28.24 9.63 24.36
N GLY A 75 28.97 9.60 25.48
CA GLY A 75 30.33 10.15 25.56
C GLY A 75 30.31 11.67 25.71
N ASP A 76 31.08 12.36 24.86
CA ASP A 76 31.25 13.82 24.90
C ASP A 76 30.28 14.58 23.99
N MET A 77 29.31 13.89 23.36
CA MET A 77 28.38 14.49 22.42
C MET A 77 27.43 15.47 23.12
N ARG A 78 27.44 16.74 22.69
CA ARG A 78 26.43 17.73 23.08
C ARG A 78 25.17 17.55 22.24
N VAL A 79 24.03 17.94 22.83
CA VAL A 79 22.71 17.69 22.24
C VAL A 79 21.85 18.93 22.32
N LEU A 80 20.94 19.06 21.36
CA LEU A 80 19.75 19.89 21.49
C LEU A 80 18.60 18.99 21.98
N ARG A 81 17.67 19.56 22.74
CA ARG A 81 16.49 18.87 23.25
C ARG A 81 15.23 19.63 22.87
N VAL A 82 14.23 18.91 22.39
CA VAL A 82 12.88 19.42 22.16
C VAL A 82 11.94 18.78 23.16
N ASP A 83 11.21 19.61 23.89
CA ASP A 83 10.09 19.21 24.76
C ASP A 83 8.80 19.74 24.16
N MET A 84 7.89 18.86 23.76
CA MET A 84 6.63 19.27 23.16
C MET A 84 5.58 19.61 24.21
N THR A 85 4.77 20.62 23.90
CA THR A 85 3.57 20.91 24.70
C THR A 85 2.48 19.91 24.32
N MET A 86 2.05 19.10 25.29
CA MET A 86 0.91 18.19 25.12
C MET A 86 -0.37 18.96 25.41
N PHE A 87 -1.25 19.09 24.41
CA PHE A 87 -2.55 19.73 24.61
C PHE A 87 -3.47 18.79 25.38
N ARG A 88 -4.05 19.28 26.48
CA ARG A 88 -4.89 18.50 27.40
C ARG A 88 -6.29 19.06 27.54
N ASP A 89 -6.42 20.37 27.40
CA ASP A 89 -7.69 21.09 27.54
C ASP A 89 -8.26 21.45 26.16
N ALA A 90 -9.59 21.49 26.07
CA ALA A 90 -10.32 22.00 24.90
C ALA A 90 -10.72 23.48 25.12
N PRO A 91 -10.61 24.36 24.09
CA PRO A 91 -10.09 24.08 22.77
C PRO A 91 -8.56 23.98 22.76
N ALA A 92 -8.03 23.14 21.87
CA ALA A 92 -6.60 23.15 21.59
C ALA A 92 -6.14 24.55 21.08
N PRO A 93 -4.93 25.03 21.43
CA PRO A 93 -4.55 26.42 21.25
C PRO A 93 -4.21 26.82 19.81
N ASN A 94 -4.27 25.89 18.84
CA ASN A 94 -3.93 26.14 17.45
C ASN A 94 -4.97 25.56 16.47
N ARG A 95 -4.90 26.01 15.21
CA ARG A 95 -5.87 25.63 14.17
C ARG A 95 -5.85 24.13 13.84
N SER A 96 -4.67 23.49 13.88
CA SER A 96 -4.54 22.05 13.64
C SER A 96 -5.07 21.20 14.79
N ARG A 97 -5.25 21.81 15.98
CA ARG A 97 -5.56 21.18 17.26
C ARG A 97 -4.52 20.16 17.75
N LEU A 98 -3.38 20.12 17.08
CA LEU A 98 -2.33 19.14 17.30
C LEU A 98 -1.02 19.83 17.61
N SER A 99 -0.27 19.26 18.54
CA SER A 99 1.07 19.75 18.85
C SER A 99 2.00 19.45 17.69
N SER A 100 2.80 20.42 17.28
CA SER A 100 3.80 20.23 16.23
C SER A 100 4.99 21.14 16.48
N VAL A 101 6.16 20.72 16.04
CA VAL A 101 7.41 21.45 16.16
C VAL A 101 8.17 21.37 14.86
N ASN A 102 8.91 22.43 14.54
CA ASN A 102 9.84 22.44 13.42
C ASN A 102 11.13 23.15 13.83
N LEU A 103 12.24 22.41 13.73
CA LEU A 103 13.60 22.89 13.93
C LEU A 103 14.19 23.23 12.57
N GLN A 104 14.85 24.38 12.45
CA GLN A 104 15.51 24.78 11.21
C GLN A 104 16.98 25.12 11.47
N ARG A 105 17.86 24.51 10.67
CA ARG A 105 19.28 24.83 10.61
C ARG A 105 19.58 25.45 9.24
N ASP A 106 19.88 26.75 9.23
CA ASP A 106 20.15 27.52 8.00
C ASP A 106 21.63 27.41 7.58
N PHE A 107 21.89 27.32 6.28
CA PHE A 107 23.23 27.29 5.69
C PHE A 107 23.38 28.41 4.66
N ALA A 108 24.60 28.92 4.48
CA ALA A 108 24.89 30.06 3.60
C ALA A 108 25.00 29.66 2.11
N GLY A 109 24.11 28.77 1.63
CA GLY A 109 24.16 28.26 0.25
C GLY A 109 25.38 27.38 0.01
N GLU A 110 25.62 26.41 0.88
CA GLU A 110 26.80 25.55 0.82
C GLU A 110 26.70 24.50 -0.30
N ASP A 111 27.83 24.18 -0.92
CA ASP A 111 27.94 23.06 -1.86
C ASP A 111 28.24 21.77 -1.10
N TRP A 112 27.32 20.81 -1.13
CA TRP A 112 27.42 19.53 -0.43
C TRP A 112 27.70 18.37 -1.38
N ARG A 113 28.01 18.60 -2.67
CA ARG A 113 28.17 17.54 -3.67
C ARG A 113 29.23 16.49 -3.34
N GLU A 114 30.25 16.84 -2.56
CA GLU A 114 31.27 15.90 -2.07
C GLU A 114 30.70 14.83 -1.10
N PHE A 115 29.57 15.12 -0.46
CA PHE A 115 28.91 14.25 0.51
C PHE A 115 27.58 13.74 -0.04
N ASN A 116 27.13 12.59 0.43
CA ASN A 116 25.90 11.96 -0.06
C ASN A 116 25.06 11.31 1.05
N ARG A 117 25.40 11.55 2.31
CA ARG A 117 24.62 11.05 3.45
C ARG A 117 24.62 12.04 4.61
N ILE A 118 23.45 12.28 5.19
CA ILE A 118 23.28 12.99 6.46
C ILE A 118 23.23 11.93 7.57
N SER A 119 23.92 12.17 8.69
CA SER A 119 23.84 11.34 9.89
C SER A 119 23.59 12.18 11.12
N MET A 120 22.77 11.68 12.03
CA MET A 120 22.54 12.26 13.35
C MET A 120 22.15 11.19 14.37
N TRP A 121 22.37 11.46 15.64
CA TRP A 121 21.89 10.64 16.74
C TRP A 121 20.63 11.24 17.31
N ILE A 122 19.60 10.41 17.50
CA ILE A 122 18.32 10.84 18.06
C ILE A 122 17.95 9.91 19.22
N ARG A 123 17.47 10.49 20.32
CA ARG A 123 16.90 9.76 21.45
C ARG A 123 15.46 10.21 21.70
N PRO A 124 14.45 9.39 21.38
CA PRO A 124 13.07 9.65 21.80
C PRO A 124 12.90 9.45 23.32
N GLU A 125 12.11 10.32 23.93
CA GLU A 125 11.57 10.20 25.28
C GLU A 125 10.05 10.38 25.20
N ILE A 126 9.35 9.25 25.05
CA ILE A 126 7.92 9.22 24.77
C ILE A 126 7.18 8.39 25.81
N ALA A 127 6.04 8.89 26.26
CA ALA A 127 5.08 8.17 27.10
C ALA A 127 3.67 8.40 26.55
N GLY A 128 2.90 7.32 26.38
CA GLY A 128 1.51 7.38 25.91
C GLY A 128 1.32 7.78 24.44
N VAL A 129 2.40 7.84 23.65
CA VAL A 129 2.36 8.04 22.20
C VAL A 129 2.83 6.74 21.52
N PRO A 130 2.08 6.21 20.53
CA PRO A 130 2.36 4.91 19.93
C PRO A 130 3.68 4.87 19.15
N THR A 131 3.98 5.90 18.36
CA THR A 131 5.18 5.97 17.52
C THR A 131 5.66 7.42 17.35
N MET A 132 6.92 7.60 16.97
CA MET A 132 7.52 8.91 16.68
C MET A 132 8.07 8.96 15.26
N PRO A 133 7.24 9.28 14.24
CA PRO A 133 7.72 9.58 12.90
C PRO A 133 8.28 11.01 12.82
N LEU A 134 9.59 11.17 12.71
CA LEU A 134 10.23 12.46 12.43
C LEU A 134 10.29 12.73 10.93
N GLN A 135 10.00 13.95 10.53
CA GLN A 135 10.21 14.44 9.16
C GLN A 135 11.53 15.20 9.08
N LEU A 136 12.39 14.81 8.14
CA LEU A 136 13.57 15.56 7.72
C LEU A 136 13.28 16.23 6.39
N VAL A 137 13.65 17.51 6.25
CA VAL A 137 13.52 18.24 4.98
C VAL A 137 14.84 18.91 4.60
N LEU A 138 15.37 18.58 3.43
CA LEU A 138 16.54 19.25 2.87
C LEU A 138 16.09 20.34 1.89
N ARG A 139 16.68 21.54 1.98
CA ARG A 139 16.45 22.62 1.02
C ARG A 139 17.70 22.96 0.22
N ASN A 140 17.56 22.95 -1.10
CA ASN A 140 18.57 23.37 -2.07
C ASN A 140 18.01 24.48 -2.96
N ASP A 141 18.76 25.58 -3.10
CA ASP A 141 18.42 26.71 -3.98
C ASP A 141 19.42 26.86 -5.14
N GLY A 142 19.94 25.72 -5.59
CA GLY A 142 20.90 25.61 -6.67
C GLY A 142 20.24 25.48 -8.04
N ALA A 143 20.93 24.83 -8.97
CA ALA A 143 20.43 24.62 -10.34
C ALA A 143 19.08 23.88 -10.36
N GLU A 144 18.94 22.88 -9.48
CA GLU A 144 17.69 22.16 -9.24
C GLU A 144 17.22 22.44 -7.81
N LYS A 145 15.99 22.94 -7.67
CA LYS A 145 15.43 23.25 -6.36
C LYS A 145 15.02 21.96 -5.65
N VAL A 146 15.37 21.86 -4.38
CA VAL A 146 14.88 20.83 -3.46
C VAL A 146 14.20 21.55 -2.29
N PRO A 147 12.94 21.23 -1.93
CA PRO A 147 11.99 20.43 -2.70
C PRO A 147 11.76 20.96 -4.12
N ASP A 148 11.35 20.07 -5.03
CA ASP A 148 10.95 20.44 -6.38
C ASP A 148 9.76 21.42 -6.36
N ARG A 149 9.38 21.96 -7.53
CA ARG A 149 8.25 22.91 -7.64
C ARG A 149 6.91 22.36 -7.14
N TYR A 150 6.81 21.05 -6.93
CA TYR A 150 5.61 20.37 -6.47
C TYR A 150 5.67 19.99 -4.97
N GLY A 151 6.81 20.21 -4.30
CA GLY A 151 7.02 19.84 -2.91
C GLY A 151 7.12 18.33 -2.68
N ARG A 152 7.58 17.56 -3.66
CA ARG A 152 7.61 16.07 -3.59
C ARG A 152 8.96 15.51 -3.16
N GLU A 153 10.04 16.23 -3.47
CA GLU A 153 11.40 15.80 -3.18
C GLU A 153 11.95 16.45 -1.90
N GLY A 154 13.02 15.88 -1.36
CA GLY A 154 13.69 16.44 -0.19
C GLY A 154 12.99 16.21 1.14
N HIS A 155 11.95 15.36 1.18
CA HIS A 155 11.30 14.93 2.42
C HIS A 155 11.70 13.49 2.75
N HIS A 156 12.06 13.22 4.00
CA HIS A 156 12.36 11.88 4.49
C HIS A 156 11.73 11.66 5.86
N TYR A 157 11.03 10.53 6.03
CA TYR A 157 10.40 10.18 7.30
C TYR A 157 11.17 9.05 7.96
N VAL A 158 11.41 9.20 9.26
CA VAL A 158 12.09 8.19 10.08
C VAL A 158 11.24 7.87 11.28
N THR A 159 10.80 6.62 11.40
CA THR A 159 10.08 6.14 12.57
C THR A 159 11.06 5.63 13.59
N LEU A 160 11.09 6.26 14.77
CA LEU A 160 12.02 5.90 15.83
C LEU A 160 11.39 4.91 16.80
N GLY A 161 12.19 3.92 17.22
CA GLY A 161 11.80 2.98 18.27
C GLY A 161 11.71 3.64 19.65
N HIS A 162 11.12 2.96 20.63
CA HIS A 162 10.98 3.50 21.98
C HIS A 162 12.32 3.51 22.72
N GLY A 163 12.70 4.70 23.21
CA GLY A 163 13.88 4.90 24.06
C GLY A 163 15.22 4.62 23.38
N GLY A 164 16.30 4.90 24.11
CA GLY A 164 17.67 4.66 23.65
C GLY A 164 18.15 5.59 22.53
N TRP A 165 19.47 5.62 22.33
CA TRP A 165 20.10 6.36 21.24
C TRP A 165 19.99 5.56 19.94
N GLN A 166 19.50 6.21 18.89
CA GLN A 166 19.36 5.65 17.56
C GLN A 166 20.13 6.54 16.57
N GLN A 167 21.01 5.93 15.77
CA GLN A 167 21.66 6.65 14.69
C GLN A 167 20.74 6.65 13.48
N VAL A 168 20.34 7.85 13.05
CA VAL A 168 19.57 8.09 11.84
C VAL A 168 20.53 8.45 10.73
N VAL A 169 20.37 7.80 9.57
CA VAL A 169 21.11 8.10 8.35
C VAL A 169 20.14 8.29 7.19
N TRP A 170 20.42 9.27 6.34
CA TRP A 170 19.65 9.55 5.14
C TRP A 170 20.61 9.75 3.96
N GLU A 171 20.59 8.82 3.01
CA GLU A 171 21.33 8.97 1.75
C GLU A 171 20.64 10.01 0.87
N ILE A 172 21.32 11.14 0.68
CA ILE A 172 20.84 12.30 -0.08
C ILE A 172 21.46 12.36 -1.47
N ASP A 173 22.10 11.28 -1.92
CA ASP A 173 22.63 11.17 -3.28
C ASP A 173 21.59 11.53 -4.37
N PRO A 174 20.32 11.09 -4.27
CA PRO A 174 19.29 11.43 -5.25
C PRO A 174 18.91 12.92 -5.30
N LEU A 175 19.35 13.73 -4.33
CA LEU A 175 18.93 15.13 -4.20
C LEU A 175 20.02 16.08 -4.71
N ALA A 176 19.58 17.09 -5.45
CA ALA A 176 20.43 18.24 -5.78
C ALA A 176 20.85 18.96 -4.49
N ARG A 177 22.14 19.31 -4.43
CA ARG A 177 22.82 19.77 -3.20
C ARG A 177 24.02 20.68 -3.49
N ASP A 178 23.98 21.38 -4.61
CA ASP A 178 25.00 22.34 -5.07
C ASP A 178 24.90 23.70 -4.35
N ARG A 179 23.75 23.99 -3.71
CA ARG A 179 23.52 25.21 -2.93
C ARG A 179 22.49 24.95 -1.81
N VAL A 180 22.90 24.17 -0.82
CA VAL A 180 22.06 23.82 0.34
C VAL A 180 21.87 25.04 1.23
N THR A 181 20.61 25.33 1.56
CA THR A 181 20.21 26.50 2.34
C THR A 181 19.59 26.16 3.68
N ARG A 182 19.02 24.96 3.85
CA ARG A 182 18.38 24.57 5.12
C ARG A 182 18.27 23.06 5.28
N LEU A 183 18.38 22.61 6.54
CA LEU A 183 17.86 21.32 7.01
C LEU A 183 16.74 21.60 8.02
N GLU A 184 15.60 20.96 7.85
CA GLU A 184 14.48 21.02 8.79
C GLU A 184 14.25 19.66 9.44
N ILE A 185 13.85 19.70 10.72
CA ILE A 185 13.48 18.51 11.50
C ILE A 185 12.12 18.82 12.13
N GLY A 186 11.09 18.22 11.56
CA GLY A 186 9.70 18.41 11.92
C GLY A 186 9.13 17.20 12.65
N TYR A 187 8.21 17.47 13.56
CA TYR A 187 7.34 16.45 14.13
C TYR A 187 5.94 17.02 14.34
N TRP A 188 4.94 16.21 14.06
CA TRP A 188 3.54 16.49 14.33
C TRP A 188 3.00 15.34 15.17
N LEU A 189 2.30 15.68 16.26
CA LEU A 189 1.67 14.71 17.14
C LEU A 189 0.32 14.28 16.54
N ASN A 190 0.19 13.00 16.21
CA ASN A 190 -1.01 12.43 15.60
C ASN A 190 -2.06 12.01 16.65
N ARG A 191 -2.14 12.73 17.77
CA ARG A 191 -3.06 12.43 18.87
C ARG A 191 -3.63 13.72 19.44
N MET A 192 -4.95 13.79 19.52
CA MET A 192 -5.66 14.93 20.09
C MET A 192 -5.89 14.71 21.59
N LEU A 193 -5.87 15.80 22.38
CA LEU A 193 -6.14 15.83 23.83
C LEU A 193 -5.43 14.71 24.63
N SER A 194 -4.14 14.89 24.88
CA SER A 194 -3.28 13.91 25.55
C SER A 194 -3.69 13.65 27.00
N ALA A 195 -3.50 12.42 27.47
CA ALA A 195 -3.74 12.03 28.84
C ALA A 195 -2.74 12.71 29.82
N PRO A 196 -3.09 12.84 31.12
CA PRO A 196 -2.24 13.51 32.11
C PRO A 196 -0.80 12.97 32.25
N GLY A 197 -0.55 11.72 31.85
CA GLY A 197 0.76 11.07 31.90
C GLY A 197 1.55 11.08 30.58
N ASP A 198 0.96 11.59 29.50
CA ASP A 198 1.61 11.56 28.20
C ASP A 198 2.69 12.64 28.11
N THR A 199 3.81 12.25 27.52
CA THR A 199 4.95 13.14 27.28
C THR A 199 5.58 12.84 25.93
N MET A 200 6.12 13.88 25.32
CA MET A 200 6.79 13.80 24.03
C MET A 200 7.99 14.74 24.04
N ALA A 201 9.18 14.14 24.05
CA ALA A 201 10.43 14.87 23.92
C ALA A 201 11.44 14.05 23.10
N PHE A 202 12.43 14.73 22.55
CA PHE A 202 13.54 14.06 21.88
C PHE A 202 14.82 14.89 21.95
N GLU A 203 15.96 14.20 22.00
CA GLU A 203 17.29 14.80 21.93
C GLU A 203 17.93 14.48 20.58
N ILE A 204 18.65 15.45 20.00
CA ILE A 204 19.41 15.29 18.74
C ILE A 204 20.86 15.72 18.97
N GLY A 205 21.81 14.95 18.46
CA GLY A 205 23.24 15.26 18.52
C GLY A 205 24.03 14.71 17.34
N GLY A 206 25.28 15.17 17.20
CA GLY A 206 26.22 14.65 16.21
C GLY A 206 25.75 14.76 14.76
N LEU A 207 25.23 15.94 14.37
CA LEU A 207 24.76 16.18 13.01
C LEU A 207 25.96 16.33 12.06
N GLU A 208 26.12 15.39 11.14
CA GLU A 208 27.25 15.34 10.21
C GLU A 208 26.83 14.98 8.78
N LEU A 209 27.64 15.44 7.82
CA LEU A 209 27.67 14.90 6.47
C LEU A 209 28.70 13.76 6.39
N GLN A 210 28.37 12.76 5.60
CA GLN A 210 29.19 11.60 5.33
C GLN A 210 29.27 11.36 3.82
N ARG A 211 30.42 10.85 3.37
CA ARG A 211 30.61 10.29 2.04
C ARG A 211 30.66 8.77 2.15
N VAL A 212 29.76 8.10 1.44
CA VAL A 212 29.67 6.63 1.37
C VAL A 212 29.48 6.17 -0.07
N ASP A 213 29.57 4.86 -0.29
CA ASP A 213 29.11 4.24 -1.54
C ASP A 213 27.57 4.18 -1.51
N ALA A 214 26.92 5.19 -2.10
CA ALA A 214 25.46 5.33 -2.10
C ALA A 214 24.79 4.21 -2.89
N ASP A 215 23.54 3.89 -2.51
CA ASP A 215 22.76 2.91 -3.27
C ASP A 215 22.38 3.43 -4.66
N VAL A 216 22.30 2.51 -5.62
CA VAL A 216 21.69 2.81 -6.93
C VAL A 216 20.19 3.03 -6.71
N HIS A 217 19.73 4.24 -7.02
CA HIS A 217 18.38 4.70 -6.75
C HIS A 217 17.54 4.95 -8.03
N THR A 218 18.18 4.94 -9.20
CA THR A 218 17.55 5.22 -10.49
C THR A 218 17.93 4.18 -11.54
N GLY A 219 17.01 3.94 -12.48
CA GLY A 219 17.19 3.02 -13.58
C GLY A 219 16.89 1.56 -13.23
N TRP A 220 17.26 0.68 -14.16
CA TRP A 220 16.90 -0.74 -14.13
C TRP A 220 18.10 -1.65 -13.86
N THR A 221 19.31 -1.12 -13.86
CA THR A 221 20.53 -1.94 -13.73
C THR A 221 20.83 -2.19 -12.25
N PRO A 222 21.07 -3.44 -11.82
CA PRO A 222 21.51 -3.71 -10.46
C PRO A 222 22.81 -2.98 -10.11
N ALA A 223 23.01 -2.66 -8.84
CA ALA A 223 24.24 -2.02 -8.37
C ALA A 223 25.49 -2.86 -8.73
N PRO A 224 26.65 -2.24 -9.01
CA PRO A 224 27.88 -2.97 -9.31
C PRO A 224 28.16 -4.06 -8.26
N GLY A 225 28.44 -5.28 -8.73
CA GLY A 225 28.68 -6.42 -7.84
C GLY A 225 27.44 -6.95 -7.12
N ALA A 226 26.22 -6.58 -7.54
CA ALA A 226 24.96 -7.12 -7.03
C ALA A 226 24.28 -8.07 -8.02
N ILE A 227 23.46 -8.97 -7.48
CA ILE A 227 22.52 -9.80 -8.22
C ILE A 227 21.12 -9.49 -7.66
N ALA A 228 20.19 -9.11 -8.52
CA ALA A 228 18.77 -8.98 -8.22
C ALA A 228 18.07 -10.34 -8.39
N PHE A 229 17.41 -10.84 -7.35
CA PHE A 229 16.78 -12.16 -7.32
C PHE A 229 15.53 -12.13 -6.42
N SER A 230 14.65 -13.12 -6.56
CA SER A 230 13.51 -13.29 -5.65
C SER A 230 13.97 -13.69 -4.25
N HIS A 231 13.82 -12.79 -3.27
CA HIS A 231 14.18 -13.05 -1.88
C HIS A 231 13.30 -14.13 -1.20
N SER A 232 12.05 -14.27 -1.66
CA SER A 232 11.15 -15.33 -1.19
C SER A 232 11.47 -16.70 -1.79
N GLY A 233 12.12 -16.71 -2.97
CA GLY A 233 12.44 -17.92 -3.71
C GLY A 233 11.68 -18.07 -5.02
N TYR A 234 11.80 -19.25 -5.63
CA TYR A 234 11.23 -19.59 -6.94
C TYR A 234 10.35 -20.85 -6.84
N ALA A 235 9.18 -20.82 -7.47
CA ALA A 235 8.24 -21.94 -7.44
C ALA A 235 8.69 -23.10 -8.34
N LEU A 236 8.24 -24.31 -7.99
CA LEU A 236 8.42 -25.50 -8.83
C LEU A 236 7.66 -25.34 -10.16
N GLY A 237 8.23 -25.85 -11.25
CA GLY A 237 7.68 -25.76 -12.62
C GLY A 237 7.64 -24.35 -13.23
N ALA A 238 8.01 -23.31 -12.48
CA ALA A 238 8.02 -21.93 -12.95
C ALA A 238 9.37 -21.54 -13.58
N SER A 239 9.36 -20.49 -14.40
CA SER A 239 10.57 -19.80 -14.88
C SER A 239 11.37 -19.24 -13.71
N LYS A 240 12.69 -19.36 -13.77
CA LYS A 240 13.59 -18.94 -12.68
C LYS A 240 14.79 -18.18 -13.25
N SER A 241 14.84 -16.88 -13.02
CA SER A 241 15.96 -16.05 -13.43
C SER A 241 16.32 -15.01 -12.37
N ALA A 242 17.58 -14.56 -12.42
CA ALA A 242 18.11 -13.46 -11.64
C ALA A 242 18.92 -12.52 -12.55
N ILE A 243 19.03 -11.25 -12.19
CA ILE A 243 19.73 -10.25 -13.01
C ILE A 243 20.99 -9.80 -12.27
N ALA A 244 22.15 -10.08 -12.85
CA ALA A 244 23.42 -9.58 -12.35
C ALA A 244 23.69 -8.17 -12.91
N ALA A 245 24.41 -7.35 -12.14
CA ALA A 245 25.12 -6.22 -12.70
C ALA A 245 26.14 -6.72 -13.74
N ALA A 246 26.51 -5.87 -14.70
CA ALA A 246 27.52 -6.21 -15.69
C ALA A 246 28.80 -6.72 -14.99
N SER A 247 29.12 -7.99 -15.20
CA SER A 247 30.24 -8.68 -14.57
C SER A 247 31.22 -9.14 -15.64
N SER A 248 32.49 -9.29 -15.28
CA SER A 248 33.49 -9.93 -16.13
C SER A 248 33.35 -11.46 -16.15
N ALA A 249 32.34 -12.03 -15.48
CA ALA A 249 32.17 -13.47 -15.38
C ALA A 249 31.34 -13.99 -16.56
N GLU A 250 31.95 -14.88 -17.35
CA GLU A 250 31.27 -15.51 -18.49
C GLU A 250 30.21 -16.54 -18.07
N ALA A 251 30.30 -17.06 -16.83
CA ALA A 251 29.42 -18.07 -16.30
C ALA A 251 29.00 -17.78 -14.84
N PHE A 252 27.84 -18.30 -14.46
CA PHE A 252 27.35 -18.32 -13.09
C PHE A 252 27.17 -19.75 -12.59
N GLU A 253 27.13 -19.89 -11.26
CA GLU A 253 26.92 -21.14 -10.55
C GLU A 253 25.66 -21.05 -9.69
N LEU A 254 24.88 -22.12 -9.66
CA LEU A 254 23.86 -22.34 -8.65
C LEU A 254 24.36 -23.43 -7.71
N LEU A 255 24.44 -23.11 -6.42
CA LEU A 255 24.83 -24.04 -5.39
C LEU A 255 23.62 -24.34 -4.50
N ARG A 256 23.34 -25.62 -4.28
CA ARG A 256 22.40 -26.07 -3.27
C ARG A 256 23.11 -26.05 -1.93
N VAL A 257 22.55 -25.34 -0.96
CA VAL A 257 23.15 -25.18 0.36
C VAL A 257 22.40 -26.09 1.33
N ASP A 258 23.16 -26.94 2.02
CA ASP A 258 22.74 -27.75 3.16
C ASP A 258 23.60 -27.35 4.37
N ASP A 259 23.80 -28.26 5.34
CA ASP A 259 24.66 -28.01 6.50
C ASP A 259 26.17 -27.97 6.14
N SER A 260 26.56 -28.24 4.89
CA SER A 260 27.93 -28.11 4.41
C SER A 260 28.28 -26.65 4.08
N ALA A 261 29.42 -26.18 4.60
CA ALA A 261 29.91 -24.83 4.38
C ALA A 261 30.22 -24.46 2.92
N LEU A 262 30.29 -25.45 2.00
CA LEU A 262 30.67 -25.23 0.60
C LEU A 262 29.49 -25.26 -0.38
N GLY A 263 28.38 -25.91 -0.03
CA GLY A 263 27.25 -26.19 -0.93
C GLY A 263 27.58 -27.18 -2.08
N GLU A 264 26.55 -27.86 -2.60
CA GLU A 264 26.61 -28.74 -3.78
C GLU A 264 26.43 -27.89 -5.05
N LEU A 265 27.42 -27.88 -5.96
CA LEU A 265 27.25 -27.26 -7.28
C LEU A 265 26.24 -28.08 -8.10
N VAL A 266 25.05 -27.51 -8.34
CA VAL A 266 23.98 -28.18 -9.09
C VAL A 266 23.82 -27.66 -10.52
N LEU A 267 24.33 -26.46 -10.80
CA LEU A 267 24.28 -25.88 -12.14
C LEU A 267 25.46 -24.94 -12.37
N ARG A 268 26.02 -24.97 -13.58
CA ARG A 268 26.93 -23.95 -14.09
C ARG A 268 26.55 -23.64 -15.54
N LYS A 269 26.21 -22.38 -15.82
CA LYS A 269 25.78 -21.91 -17.14
C LYS A 269 26.43 -20.58 -17.50
N ALA A 270 26.50 -20.30 -18.79
CA ALA A 270 26.89 -18.98 -19.27
C ALA A 270 25.91 -17.91 -18.77
N VAL A 271 26.42 -16.73 -18.44
CA VAL A 271 25.60 -15.54 -18.20
C VAL A 271 25.00 -15.09 -19.52
N ARG A 272 23.69 -14.87 -19.59
CA ARG A 272 22.99 -14.50 -20.82
C ARG A 272 22.89 -12.97 -20.94
N PRO A 273 23.54 -12.32 -21.92
CA PRO A 273 23.29 -10.92 -22.19
C PRO A 273 21.90 -10.75 -22.82
N VAL A 274 21.05 -9.94 -22.20
CA VAL A 274 19.73 -9.57 -22.71
C VAL A 274 19.77 -8.10 -23.11
N GLN A 275 19.68 -7.85 -24.41
CA GLN A 275 19.59 -6.49 -24.96
C GLN A 275 18.12 -6.08 -25.04
N GLY A 276 17.77 -5.00 -24.34
CA GLY A 276 16.44 -4.40 -24.42
C GLY A 276 16.49 -2.90 -24.69
N PRO A 277 15.32 -2.25 -24.82
CA PRO A 277 15.22 -0.80 -24.98
C PRO A 277 15.83 0.00 -23.81
N ARG A 278 16.06 -0.65 -22.66
CA ARG A 278 16.56 -0.04 -21.42
C ARG A 278 18.04 -0.31 -21.14
N GLY A 279 18.73 -0.95 -22.07
CA GLY A 279 20.13 -1.30 -21.96
C GLY A 279 20.38 -2.80 -22.04
N THR A 280 21.60 -3.18 -21.67
CA THR A 280 22.06 -4.57 -21.67
C THR A 280 22.06 -5.09 -20.23
N PHE A 281 21.38 -6.21 -20.01
CA PHE A 281 21.30 -6.86 -18.71
C PHE A 281 21.94 -8.24 -18.77
N HIS A 282 22.38 -8.75 -17.62
CA HIS A 282 23.09 -10.02 -17.52
C HIS A 282 22.23 -11.00 -16.73
N GLU A 283 21.50 -11.83 -17.45
CA GLU A 283 20.52 -12.75 -16.88
C GLU A 283 21.16 -14.09 -16.53
N LEU A 284 20.79 -14.60 -15.36
CA LEU A 284 21.15 -15.91 -14.82
C LEU A 284 19.89 -16.79 -14.85
N ASP A 285 19.66 -17.52 -15.94
CA ASP A 285 18.51 -18.41 -16.10
C ASP A 285 18.84 -19.84 -15.64
N PHE A 286 18.15 -20.29 -14.60
CA PHE A 286 18.28 -21.61 -13.98
C PHE A 286 16.93 -22.33 -13.89
N THR A 287 16.04 -22.05 -14.85
CA THR A 287 14.68 -22.58 -14.91
C THR A 287 14.63 -24.11 -14.81
N GLU A 288 15.62 -24.82 -15.37
CA GLU A 288 15.69 -26.30 -15.33
C GLU A 288 15.83 -26.90 -13.92
N ILE A 289 16.17 -26.09 -12.92
CA ILE A 289 16.34 -26.57 -11.55
C ILE A 289 14.98 -26.57 -10.85
N ASP A 290 14.49 -27.77 -10.56
CA ASP A 290 13.18 -27.98 -9.94
C ASP A 290 13.23 -28.87 -8.70
N ARG A 291 14.43 -29.12 -8.17
CA ARG A 291 14.60 -29.86 -6.93
C ARG A 291 14.34 -28.93 -5.73
N PRO A 292 13.44 -29.26 -4.81
CA PRO A 292 13.23 -28.46 -3.62
C PRO A 292 14.51 -28.32 -2.76
N GLY A 293 14.74 -27.12 -2.22
CA GLY A 293 15.86 -26.85 -1.32
C GLY A 293 16.22 -25.37 -1.20
N THR A 294 17.29 -25.12 -0.47
CA THR A 294 17.91 -23.80 -0.30
C THR A 294 19.08 -23.65 -1.26
N TYR A 295 19.20 -22.50 -1.91
CA TYR A 295 20.20 -22.24 -2.95
C TYR A 295 20.85 -20.87 -2.80
N VAL A 296 22.04 -20.73 -3.37
CA VAL A 296 22.70 -19.43 -3.64
C VAL A 296 23.15 -19.37 -5.09
N LEU A 297 23.11 -18.18 -5.67
CA LEU A 297 23.70 -17.88 -6.96
C LEU A 297 25.07 -17.24 -6.76
N ARG A 298 26.05 -17.66 -7.57
CA ARG A 298 27.38 -17.06 -7.63
C ARG A 298 27.70 -16.62 -9.05
N SER A 299 28.15 -15.37 -9.22
CA SER A 299 28.69 -14.85 -10.48
C SER A 299 29.91 -13.98 -10.17
N GLY A 300 31.08 -14.38 -10.67
CA GLY A 300 32.36 -13.79 -10.27
C GLY A 300 32.57 -13.87 -8.75
N ASN A 301 32.82 -12.72 -8.12
CA ASN A 301 33.00 -12.61 -6.67
C ASN A 301 31.68 -12.35 -5.91
N THR A 302 30.55 -12.22 -6.61
CA THR A 302 29.26 -11.95 -5.99
C THR A 302 28.54 -13.25 -5.70
N THR A 303 28.05 -13.39 -4.47
CA THR A 303 27.16 -14.49 -4.04
C THR A 303 25.89 -13.90 -3.44
N THR A 304 24.72 -14.44 -3.79
CA THR A 304 23.44 -13.99 -3.21
C THR A 304 23.31 -14.43 -1.75
N ARG A 305 22.34 -13.85 -1.04
CA ARG A 305 21.81 -14.52 0.16
C ARG A 305 21.12 -15.85 -0.24
N PRO A 306 20.97 -16.80 0.69
CA PRO A 306 20.20 -18.00 0.45
C PRO A 306 18.74 -17.69 0.06
N PHE A 307 18.19 -18.45 -0.88
CA PHE A 307 16.78 -18.42 -1.26
C PHE A 307 16.25 -19.83 -1.52
N SER A 308 14.93 -19.99 -1.45
CA SER A 308 14.30 -21.30 -1.63
C SER A 308 13.91 -21.56 -3.08
N ILE A 309 13.99 -22.82 -3.51
CA ILE A 309 13.20 -23.34 -4.63
C ILE A 309 12.24 -24.36 -4.05
N GLY A 310 10.92 -24.18 -4.23
CA GLY A 310 9.93 -25.00 -3.53
C GLY A 310 8.47 -24.64 -3.83
N GLY A 311 7.54 -25.42 -3.30
CA GLY A 311 6.10 -25.24 -3.55
C GLY A 311 5.44 -24.13 -2.72
N ASP A 312 6.12 -23.62 -1.69
CA ASP A 312 5.55 -22.72 -0.68
C ASP A 312 6.30 -21.39 -0.55
N VAL A 313 7.10 -21.01 -1.56
CA VAL A 313 8.01 -19.85 -1.52
C VAL A 313 7.31 -18.52 -1.20
N TRP A 314 6.03 -18.35 -1.56
CA TRP A 314 5.25 -17.13 -1.26
C TRP A 314 4.38 -17.24 -0.01
N LYS A 315 4.31 -18.41 0.64
CA LYS A 315 3.47 -18.64 1.81
C LYS A 315 3.79 -17.68 2.96
N GLY A 316 5.08 -17.37 3.16
CA GLY A 316 5.52 -16.39 4.15
C GLY A 316 4.97 -14.98 3.91
N SER A 317 4.71 -14.60 2.65
CA SER A 317 4.10 -13.32 2.33
C SER A 317 2.65 -13.24 2.80
N ILE A 318 1.86 -14.31 2.68
CA ILE A 318 0.47 -14.35 3.15
C ILE A 318 0.41 -14.13 4.67
N TRP A 319 1.25 -14.84 5.44
CA TRP A 319 1.31 -14.67 6.89
C TRP A 319 1.72 -13.25 7.31
N LYS A 320 2.71 -12.66 6.62
CA LYS A 320 3.14 -11.28 6.88
C LYS A 320 2.05 -10.27 6.53
N THR A 321 1.30 -10.49 5.45
CA THR A 321 0.15 -9.66 5.08
C THR A 321 -0.96 -9.76 6.13
N LEU A 322 -1.31 -10.95 6.61
CA LEU A 322 -2.29 -11.11 7.70
C LEU A 322 -1.83 -10.46 9.01
N ASN A 323 -0.52 -10.51 9.29
CA ASN A 323 0.07 -9.79 10.42
C ASN A 323 -0.01 -8.26 10.22
N PHE A 324 0.17 -7.77 8.99
CA PHE A 324 -0.01 -6.36 8.66
C PHE A 324 -1.47 -5.92 8.84
N PHE A 325 -2.46 -6.66 8.33
CA PHE A 325 -3.89 -6.36 8.57
C PHE A 325 -4.21 -6.34 10.06
N TYR A 326 -3.75 -7.35 10.81
CA TYR A 326 -3.91 -7.37 12.27
C TYR A 326 -3.32 -6.12 12.96
N GLY A 327 -2.16 -5.65 12.47
CA GLY A 327 -1.49 -4.46 12.97
C GLY A 327 -2.21 -3.13 12.71
N ASN A 328 -3.20 -3.13 11.80
CA ASN A 328 -3.97 -1.94 11.40
C ASN A 328 -5.44 -2.02 11.83
N ARG A 329 -5.80 -2.87 12.80
CA ARG A 329 -7.19 -3.01 13.23
C ARG A 329 -7.68 -1.77 13.98
N CYS A 330 -8.57 -1.00 13.37
CA CYS A 330 -9.21 0.15 14.00
C CYS A 330 -10.18 -0.29 15.12
N GLY A 331 -10.17 0.35 16.28
CA GLY A 331 -11.02 -0.02 17.42
C GLY A 331 -10.51 -1.22 18.23
N PHE A 332 -9.27 -1.63 18.02
CA PHE A 332 -8.66 -2.79 18.69
C PHE A 332 -7.31 -2.41 19.28
N GLU A 333 -7.03 -2.85 20.51
CA GLU A 333 -5.69 -2.69 21.07
C GLU A 333 -4.73 -3.67 20.39
N VAL A 334 -3.76 -3.13 19.65
CA VAL A 334 -2.68 -3.90 19.02
C VAL A 334 -1.39 -3.69 19.83
N PRO A 335 -0.98 -4.66 20.66
CA PRO A 335 0.17 -4.48 21.55
C PRO A 335 1.45 -4.14 20.77
N GLY A 336 2.09 -3.03 21.17
CA GLY A 336 3.31 -2.54 20.54
C GLY A 336 3.09 -1.72 19.26
N VAL A 337 1.85 -1.45 18.86
CA VAL A 337 1.52 -0.53 17.77
C VAL A 337 0.64 0.62 18.24
N HIS A 338 -0.58 0.34 18.69
CA HIS A 338 -1.54 1.36 19.10
C HIS A 338 -2.57 0.81 20.10
N GLY A 339 -3.18 1.70 20.89
CA GLY A 339 -4.31 1.37 21.76
C GLY A 339 -5.64 1.31 21.00
N VAL A 340 -6.74 1.10 21.71
CA VAL A 340 -8.09 1.22 21.13
C VAL A 340 -8.33 2.65 20.66
N ASP A 341 -8.85 2.81 19.44
CA ASP A 341 -9.06 4.10 18.77
C ASP A 341 -10.42 4.20 18.06
N HIS A 342 -10.81 5.42 17.69
CA HIS A 342 -11.98 5.76 16.87
C HIS A 342 -13.33 5.23 17.35
N LEU A 343 -13.52 5.06 18.66
CA LEU A 343 -14.85 4.75 19.20
C LEU A 343 -15.85 5.91 19.00
N ASP A 344 -15.33 7.12 18.82
CA ASP A 344 -15.98 8.42 18.61
C ASP A 344 -15.97 8.89 17.14
N TRP A 345 -15.58 8.03 16.21
CA TRP A 345 -15.73 8.30 14.79
C TRP A 345 -17.07 7.79 14.29
N PHE A 346 -17.91 8.67 13.73
CA PHE A 346 -19.30 8.33 13.41
C PHE A 346 -19.64 8.41 11.92
N ALA A 347 -20.45 7.46 11.48
CA ALA A 347 -21.20 7.55 10.24
C ALA A 347 -22.61 8.08 10.52
N VAL A 348 -23.16 8.88 9.61
CA VAL A 348 -24.52 9.45 9.74
C VAL A 348 -25.35 9.31 8.46
N HIS A 349 -26.66 9.15 8.64
CA HIS A 349 -27.66 9.27 7.57
C HIS A 349 -28.98 9.74 8.18
N GLY A 350 -29.42 10.95 7.82
CA GLY A 350 -30.55 11.60 8.49
C GLY A 350 -30.27 11.76 9.99
N ASP A 351 -31.24 11.36 10.82
CA ASP A 351 -31.12 11.38 12.29
C ASP A 351 -30.43 10.13 12.86
N HIS A 352 -30.01 9.18 12.01
CA HIS A 352 -29.34 7.97 12.43
C HIS A 352 -27.82 8.16 12.48
N ARG A 353 -27.19 7.57 13.51
CA ARG A 353 -25.75 7.59 13.73
C ARG A 353 -25.26 6.22 14.18
N LEU A 354 -24.11 5.79 13.66
CA LEU A 354 -23.40 4.59 14.09
C LEU A 354 -21.89 4.84 14.20
N THR A 355 -21.21 4.09 15.05
CA THR A 355 -19.74 4.14 15.15
C THR A 355 -19.07 3.47 13.95
N MET A 356 -18.01 4.09 13.45
CA MET A 356 -17.13 3.57 12.41
C MET A 356 -15.97 2.75 12.96
N SER A 357 -15.86 2.57 14.28
CA SER A 357 -14.84 1.70 14.88
C SER A 357 -14.92 0.26 14.34
N GLY A 358 -13.78 -0.45 14.26
CA GLY A 358 -13.61 -1.74 13.58
C GLY A 358 -12.97 -1.59 12.21
N GLY A 359 -12.79 -2.68 11.46
CA GLY A 359 -12.17 -2.61 10.13
C GLY A 359 -10.67 -2.36 10.21
N TRP A 360 -10.06 -1.88 9.13
CA TRP A 360 -8.62 -1.61 9.10
C TRP A 360 -8.33 -0.17 8.67
N HIS A 361 -7.34 0.44 9.33
CA HIS A 361 -6.71 1.67 8.84
C HIS A 361 -6.12 1.44 7.45
N ASP A 362 -6.24 2.45 6.61
CA ASP A 362 -5.93 2.38 5.18
C ASP A 362 -4.42 2.32 4.91
N ALA A 363 -3.63 3.08 5.69
CA ALA A 363 -2.19 3.20 5.53
C ALA A 363 -1.53 3.72 6.82
N GLY A 364 -0.40 4.44 6.70
CA GLY A 364 0.07 5.35 7.75
C GLY A 364 -0.86 6.56 7.99
N ASP A 365 -1.97 6.62 7.25
CA ASP A 365 -3.16 7.44 7.46
C ASP A 365 -4.24 6.52 8.07
N LEU A 366 -4.95 7.01 9.09
CA LEU A 366 -5.91 6.26 9.89
C LEU A 366 -7.31 6.21 9.28
N SER A 367 -7.45 6.67 8.03
CA SER A 367 -8.65 6.57 7.21
C SER A 367 -9.09 5.11 7.01
N GLN A 368 -10.34 4.88 6.62
CA GLN A 368 -10.85 3.54 6.29
C GLN A 368 -12.11 3.60 5.43
N GLY A 369 -12.43 2.50 4.73
CA GLY A 369 -13.57 2.44 3.81
C GLY A 369 -13.98 1.02 3.40
N VAL A 370 -15.22 0.85 2.93
CA VAL A 370 -15.71 -0.43 2.36
C VAL A 370 -14.92 -0.83 1.13
N ILE A 371 -14.36 0.13 0.42
CA ILE A 371 -13.55 -0.14 -0.76
C ILE A 371 -12.34 -1.00 -0.38
N ASN A 372 -11.67 -0.70 0.73
CA ASN A 372 -10.43 -1.36 1.13
C ASN A 372 -10.73 -2.51 2.11
N THR A 373 -11.55 -2.27 3.14
CA THR A 373 -11.96 -3.31 4.10
C THR A 373 -12.81 -4.39 3.45
N GLY A 374 -13.69 -4.04 2.51
CA GLY A 374 -14.55 -4.99 1.81
C GLY A 374 -13.75 -5.88 0.85
N GLU A 375 -12.86 -5.29 0.04
CA GLU A 375 -11.99 -6.06 -0.86
C GLU A 375 -11.02 -6.97 -0.09
N GLY A 376 -10.43 -6.47 1.01
CA GLY A 376 -9.59 -7.29 1.90
C GLY A 376 -10.35 -8.45 2.53
N THR A 377 -11.59 -8.20 3.00
CA THR A 377 -12.48 -9.25 3.53
C THR A 377 -12.77 -10.31 2.48
N TYR A 378 -13.12 -9.89 1.26
CA TYR A 378 -13.40 -10.79 0.15
C TYR A 378 -12.19 -11.67 -0.18
N ALA A 379 -11.01 -11.07 -0.35
CA ALA A 379 -9.79 -11.79 -0.71
C ALA A 379 -9.39 -12.84 0.35
N MET A 380 -9.54 -12.52 1.64
CA MET A 380 -9.25 -13.46 2.72
C MET A 380 -10.22 -14.65 2.73
N PHE A 381 -11.53 -14.42 2.54
CA PHE A 381 -12.50 -15.51 2.43
C PHE A 381 -12.29 -16.35 1.17
N ALA A 382 -11.98 -15.73 0.02
CA ALA A 382 -11.71 -16.43 -1.22
C ALA A 382 -10.51 -17.39 -1.10
N LEU A 383 -9.41 -16.91 -0.53
CA LEU A 383 -8.24 -17.75 -0.29
C LEU A 383 -8.53 -18.85 0.74
N ALA A 384 -9.31 -18.56 1.79
CA ALA A 384 -9.71 -19.58 2.77
C ALA A 384 -10.59 -20.67 2.16
N GLU A 385 -11.55 -20.30 1.30
CA GLU A 385 -12.41 -21.23 0.55
C GLU A 385 -11.57 -22.16 -0.34
N GLU A 386 -10.61 -21.60 -1.09
CA GLU A 386 -9.74 -22.35 -1.99
C GLU A 386 -8.81 -23.32 -1.23
N LEU A 387 -8.17 -22.86 -0.16
CA LEU A 387 -7.29 -23.71 0.67
C LEU A 387 -8.08 -24.82 1.36
N ALA A 388 -9.25 -24.51 1.91
CA ALA A 388 -10.13 -25.50 2.53
C ALA A 388 -10.60 -26.56 1.52
N ALA A 389 -10.97 -26.14 0.30
CA ALA A 389 -11.39 -27.07 -0.76
C ALA A 389 -10.28 -28.04 -1.19
N ARG A 390 -9.01 -27.62 -1.09
CA ARG A 390 -7.84 -28.47 -1.36
C ARG A 390 -7.41 -29.33 -0.16
N GLY A 391 -7.90 -29.04 1.04
CA GLY A 391 -7.41 -29.66 2.28
C GLY A 391 -6.03 -29.15 2.71
N ASP A 392 -5.64 -27.96 2.23
CA ASP A 392 -4.31 -27.38 2.44
C ASP A 392 -4.28 -26.43 3.64
N ASP A 393 -3.18 -26.50 4.41
CA ASP A 393 -2.85 -25.62 5.55
C ASP A 393 -4.05 -25.15 6.42
N PRO A 394 -4.64 -26.05 7.23
CA PRO A 394 -5.76 -25.70 8.09
C PRO A 394 -5.47 -24.52 9.04
N ALA A 395 -4.22 -24.34 9.48
CA ALA A 395 -3.86 -23.24 10.37
C ALA A 395 -3.95 -21.87 9.66
N LEU A 396 -3.55 -21.81 8.39
CA LEU A 396 -3.71 -20.62 7.57
C LEU A 396 -5.19 -20.34 7.27
N VAL A 397 -5.98 -21.38 6.99
CA VAL A 397 -7.44 -21.25 6.80
C VAL A 397 -8.09 -20.60 8.02
N GLU A 398 -7.81 -21.09 9.23
CA GLU A 398 -8.36 -20.48 10.45
C GLU A 398 -7.93 -19.02 10.62
N ARG A 399 -6.67 -18.69 10.32
CA ARG A 399 -6.18 -17.32 10.41
C ARG A 399 -6.86 -16.39 9.40
N LEU A 400 -7.04 -16.84 8.16
CA LEU A 400 -7.74 -16.10 7.12
C LEU A 400 -9.19 -15.85 7.51
N VAL A 401 -9.91 -16.88 7.94
CA VAL A 401 -11.32 -16.76 8.37
C VAL A 401 -11.46 -15.83 9.56
N GLU A 402 -10.53 -15.90 10.53
CA GLU A 402 -10.56 -15.02 11.69
C GLU A 402 -10.39 -13.54 11.33
N GLU A 403 -9.41 -13.22 10.48
CA GLU A 403 -9.15 -11.85 10.03
C GLU A 403 -10.27 -11.37 9.09
N ALA A 404 -10.78 -12.22 8.19
CA ALA A 404 -11.90 -11.91 7.32
C ALA A 404 -13.18 -11.56 8.10
N LYS A 405 -13.47 -12.29 9.20
CA LYS A 405 -14.60 -11.96 10.08
C LYS A 405 -14.49 -10.59 10.74
N TRP A 406 -13.27 -10.14 11.04
CA TRP A 406 -13.04 -8.78 11.57
C TRP A 406 -13.48 -7.72 10.56
N GLY A 407 -13.06 -7.85 9.30
CA GLY A 407 -13.48 -6.96 8.22
C GLY A 407 -14.98 -7.06 7.91
N LEU A 408 -15.53 -8.28 7.84
CA LEU A 408 -16.96 -8.50 7.60
C LEU A 408 -17.85 -7.83 8.65
N ALA A 409 -17.46 -7.90 9.93
CA ALA A 409 -18.19 -7.26 11.01
C ALA A 409 -18.29 -5.73 10.81
N TRP A 410 -17.24 -5.12 10.27
CA TRP A 410 -17.23 -3.70 9.93
C TRP A 410 -18.04 -3.39 8.67
N VAL A 411 -17.89 -4.18 7.60
CA VAL A 411 -18.66 -4.03 6.34
C VAL A 411 -20.17 -4.07 6.59
N MET A 412 -20.63 -4.97 7.48
CA MET A 412 -22.05 -5.05 7.86
C MET A 412 -22.49 -3.97 8.84
N ARG A 413 -21.56 -3.29 9.53
CA ARG A 413 -21.83 -2.23 10.51
C ARG A 413 -22.08 -0.89 9.83
N VAL A 414 -21.28 -0.53 8.83
CA VAL A 414 -21.26 0.83 8.25
C VAL A 414 -22.34 1.08 7.19
N ARG A 415 -23.51 0.45 7.34
CA ARG A 415 -24.67 0.58 6.45
C ARG A 415 -25.89 1.17 7.17
N PHE A 416 -26.75 1.79 6.37
CA PHE A 416 -28.06 2.30 6.71
C PHE A 416 -29.08 1.76 5.69
N ASP A 417 -30.37 1.93 5.97
CA ASP A 417 -31.43 1.51 5.07
C ASP A 417 -31.36 2.25 3.72
N GLY A 418 -31.81 1.61 2.64
CA GLY A 418 -31.85 2.23 1.31
C GLY A 418 -30.51 2.25 0.56
N GLY A 419 -29.56 1.38 0.93
CA GLY A 419 -28.27 1.23 0.26
C GLY A 419 -27.23 2.30 0.63
N TYR A 420 -27.50 3.10 1.66
CA TYR A 420 -26.57 4.11 2.14
C TYR A 420 -25.51 3.47 3.02
N ARG A 421 -24.23 3.70 2.73
CA ARG A 421 -23.11 3.21 3.53
C ARG A 421 -21.92 4.14 3.47
N ILE A 422 -20.91 3.86 4.28
CA ILE A 422 -19.60 4.51 4.14
C ILE A 422 -18.80 3.83 3.02
N GLY A 423 -18.54 4.56 1.95
CA GLY A 423 -17.54 4.15 0.94
C GLY A 423 -16.11 4.39 1.43
N PHE A 424 -15.85 5.59 1.98
CA PHE A 424 -14.55 5.98 2.55
C PHE A 424 -14.73 7.11 3.57
N GLY A 425 -13.94 7.09 4.64
CA GLY A 425 -13.87 8.17 5.62
C GLY A 425 -12.42 8.52 5.91
N SER A 426 -12.12 9.83 5.94
CA SER A 426 -10.77 10.33 6.23
C SER A 426 -10.54 10.56 7.73
N GLN A 427 -9.43 10.04 8.25
CA GLN A 427 -9.02 10.23 9.65
C GLN A 427 -7.50 10.19 9.77
N ASN A 428 -6.88 11.13 10.48
CA ASN A 428 -5.42 11.21 10.59
C ASN A 428 -4.92 11.35 12.04
N ILE A 429 -5.81 11.18 13.01
CA ILE A 429 -5.48 11.25 14.43
C ILE A 429 -5.99 10.04 15.19
N TRP A 430 -5.22 9.60 16.18
CA TRP A 430 -5.68 8.73 17.24
C TRP A 430 -6.57 9.57 18.17
N THR A 431 -7.88 9.29 18.17
CA THR A 431 -8.85 10.01 18.99
C THR A 431 -8.79 9.56 20.44
N ASN A 432 -9.40 10.33 21.34
CA ASN A 432 -9.43 10.01 22.77
C ASN A 432 -10.58 9.04 23.15
N ASN A 433 -11.43 8.68 22.19
CA ASN A 433 -12.60 7.80 22.34
C ASN A 433 -13.74 8.42 23.17
N VAL A 434 -13.82 9.74 23.28
CA VAL A 434 -14.83 10.47 24.06
C VAL A 434 -15.79 11.22 23.13
N PRO A 435 -16.98 10.65 22.85
CA PRO A 435 -17.94 11.30 21.97
C PRO A 435 -18.38 12.67 22.47
N GLY A 436 -18.52 13.60 21.52
CA GLY A 436 -19.07 14.94 21.74
C GLY A 436 -18.02 16.01 22.00
N ASP A 437 -16.73 15.71 21.80
CA ASP A 437 -15.66 16.70 21.92
C ASP A 437 -15.13 17.18 20.56
N GLU A 438 -13.96 17.81 20.56
CA GLU A 438 -13.40 18.45 19.38
C GLU A 438 -12.69 17.50 18.41
N ASP A 439 -12.42 16.25 18.78
CA ASP A 439 -11.72 15.29 17.93
C ASP A 439 -12.66 14.35 17.15
N ASP A 440 -13.95 14.32 17.53
CA ASP A 440 -15.06 13.68 16.83
C ASP A 440 -15.03 14.01 15.33
N ARG A 441 -15.11 12.96 14.50
CA ARG A 441 -15.29 13.07 13.05
C ARG A 441 -16.63 12.46 12.65
N ILE A 442 -17.27 13.05 11.66
CA ILE A 442 -18.54 12.58 11.11
C ILE A 442 -18.37 12.36 9.60
N VAL A 443 -18.83 11.22 9.11
CA VAL A 443 -18.89 10.88 7.69
C VAL A 443 -20.34 10.63 7.30
N GLU A 444 -20.84 11.37 6.33
CA GLU A 444 -22.19 11.17 5.79
C GLU A 444 -22.18 9.96 4.85
N ALA A 445 -23.07 9.00 5.08
CA ALA A 445 -23.22 7.83 4.21
C ALA A 445 -23.76 8.22 2.83
N LYS A 446 -23.27 7.53 1.79
CA LYS A 446 -23.69 7.72 0.40
C LYS A 446 -24.24 6.41 -0.15
N ASN A 447 -25.23 6.49 -1.03
CA ASN A 447 -25.71 5.34 -1.79
C ASN A 447 -24.81 5.15 -3.02
N ASN A 448 -23.66 4.52 -2.80
CA ASN A 448 -22.64 4.30 -3.82
C ASN A 448 -22.73 2.85 -4.34
N PRO A 449 -23.07 2.63 -5.63
CA PRO A 449 -23.24 1.28 -6.16
C PRO A 449 -21.95 0.46 -6.14
N ASN A 450 -20.77 1.07 -6.32
CA ASN A 450 -19.50 0.36 -6.23
C ASN A 450 -19.26 -0.16 -4.80
N ALA A 451 -19.45 0.66 -3.76
CA ALA A 451 -19.33 0.23 -2.37
C ALA A 451 -20.36 -0.85 -2.00
N ASN A 452 -21.59 -0.73 -2.51
CA ASN A 452 -22.64 -1.73 -2.31
C ASN A 452 -22.28 -3.07 -2.98
N TYR A 453 -21.77 -3.07 -4.23
CA TYR A 453 -21.30 -4.32 -4.87
C TYR A 453 -20.14 -4.98 -4.14
N ILE A 454 -19.14 -4.21 -3.68
CA ILE A 454 -18.01 -4.74 -2.91
C ILE A 454 -18.51 -5.42 -1.62
N ALA A 455 -19.44 -4.79 -0.92
CA ALA A 455 -20.03 -5.36 0.28
C ALA A 455 -20.89 -6.59 0.01
N ALA A 456 -21.68 -6.58 -1.07
CA ALA A 456 -22.46 -7.72 -1.50
C ALA A 456 -21.56 -8.93 -1.81
N ALA A 457 -20.46 -8.72 -2.54
CA ALA A 457 -19.48 -9.77 -2.81
C ALA A 457 -18.88 -10.32 -1.50
N ALA A 458 -18.45 -9.44 -0.58
CA ALA A 458 -17.88 -9.84 0.72
C ALA A 458 -18.87 -10.63 1.59
N GLY A 459 -20.14 -10.21 1.65
CA GLY A 459 -21.18 -10.91 2.41
C GLY A 459 -21.57 -12.25 1.78
N ALA A 460 -21.67 -12.32 0.46
CA ALA A 460 -22.03 -13.54 -0.26
C ALA A 460 -20.97 -14.63 -0.13
N ILE A 461 -19.68 -14.30 -0.24
CA ILE A 461 -18.60 -15.27 -0.02
C ILE A 461 -18.51 -15.69 1.45
N ALA A 462 -18.68 -14.75 2.38
CA ALA A 462 -18.73 -15.06 3.81
C ALA A 462 -19.84 -16.06 4.13
N ALA A 463 -21.02 -15.90 3.54
CA ALA A 463 -22.14 -16.81 3.73
C ALA A 463 -21.84 -18.25 3.27
N ARG A 464 -20.98 -18.44 2.26
CA ARG A 464 -20.51 -19.78 1.87
C ARG A 464 -19.49 -20.33 2.86
N VAL A 465 -18.42 -19.59 3.11
CA VAL A 465 -17.29 -20.04 3.94
C VAL A 465 -17.72 -20.30 5.39
N LEU A 466 -18.65 -19.50 5.91
CA LEU A 466 -19.12 -19.59 7.29
C LEU A 466 -20.34 -20.51 7.49
N ARG A 467 -20.92 -21.07 6.43
CA ARG A 467 -22.18 -21.85 6.49
C ARG A 467 -22.17 -22.92 7.58
N ASP A 468 -21.12 -23.73 7.60
CA ASP A 468 -20.99 -24.86 8.53
C ASP A 468 -20.23 -24.49 9.82
N ARG A 469 -19.61 -23.29 9.85
CA ARG A 469 -18.80 -22.79 10.97
C ARG A 469 -19.62 -21.95 11.93
N GLU A 470 -20.38 -20.99 11.39
CA GLU A 470 -21.15 -19.97 12.09
C GLU A 470 -22.46 -19.66 11.31
N PRO A 471 -23.44 -20.57 11.32
CA PRO A 471 -24.61 -20.52 10.43
C PRO A 471 -25.46 -19.26 10.59
N GLU A 472 -25.59 -18.72 11.80
CA GLU A 472 -26.34 -17.48 12.05
C GLU A 472 -25.65 -16.25 11.41
N LEU A 473 -24.32 -16.17 11.52
CA LEU A 473 -23.54 -15.11 10.90
C LEU A 473 -23.58 -15.24 9.37
N ALA A 474 -23.49 -16.47 8.85
CA ALA A 474 -23.61 -16.74 7.43
C ALA A 474 -24.98 -16.30 6.87
N ALA A 475 -26.06 -16.64 7.56
CA ALA A 475 -27.42 -16.23 7.16
C ALA A 475 -27.59 -14.70 7.17
N ARG A 476 -27.08 -14.04 8.22
CA ARG A 476 -27.11 -12.57 8.30
C ARG A 476 -26.29 -11.90 7.20
N ALA A 477 -25.09 -12.40 6.94
CA ALA A 477 -24.23 -11.88 5.87
C ALA A 477 -24.90 -12.03 4.49
N LEU A 478 -25.59 -13.15 4.26
CA LEU A 478 -26.34 -13.37 3.03
C LEU A 478 -27.47 -12.35 2.86
N THR A 479 -28.33 -12.18 3.87
CA THR A 479 -29.45 -11.21 3.79
C THR A 479 -28.95 -9.79 3.50
N ILE A 480 -27.87 -9.37 4.15
CA ILE A 480 -27.27 -8.05 3.88
C ILE A 480 -26.69 -7.97 2.47
N ALA A 481 -26.01 -9.03 2.00
CA ALA A 481 -25.44 -9.06 0.66
C ALA A 481 -26.51 -8.95 -0.44
N GLU A 482 -27.67 -9.57 -0.24
CA GLU A 482 -28.79 -9.51 -1.18
C GLU A 482 -29.39 -8.10 -1.26
N ASP A 483 -29.61 -7.45 -0.11
CA ASP A 483 -30.08 -6.06 -0.02
C ASP A 483 -29.08 -5.07 -0.65
N ASP A 484 -27.79 -5.24 -0.36
CA ASP A 484 -26.74 -4.40 -0.92
C ASP A 484 -26.66 -4.52 -2.44
N TRP A 485 -26.81 -5.74 -2.96
CA TRP A 485 -26.83 -6.00 -4.39
C TRP A 485 -28.04 -5.35 -5.08
N GLU A 486 -29.22 -5.39 -4.46
CA GLU A 486 -30.43 -4.73 -4.97
C GLU A 486 -30.25 -3.21 -5.07
N HIS A 487 -29.53 -2.60 -4.13
CA HIS A 487 -29.20 -1.18 -4.20
C HIS A 487 -28.09 -0.87 -5.20
N ALA A 488 -27.10 -1.75 -5.32
CA ALA A 488 -26.00 -1.58 -6.27
C ALA A 488 -26.49 -1.59 -7.74
N ILE A 489 -27.46 -2.45 -8.07
CA ILE A 489 -27.93 -2.65 -9.44
C ILE A 489 -28.72 -1.46 -10.01
N VAL A 490 -29.42 -0.72 -9.14
CA VAL A 490 -30.20 0.48 -9.53
C VAL A 490 -29.43 1.77 -9.28
N GLY A 491 -28.34 1.70 -8.51
CA GLY A 491 -27.49 2.84 -8.19
C GLY A 491 -26.71 3.33 -9.41
N VAL A 492 -26.43 4.64 -9.42
CA VAL A 492 -25.62 5.28 -10.46
C VAL A 492 -24.37 5.85 -9.83
N GLU A 493 -23.21 5.44 -10.34
CA GLU A 493 -21.92 5.95 -9.89
C GLU A 493 -21.72 7.38 -10.42
N GLY A 494 -21.40 8.33 -9.54
CA GLY A 494 -21.19 9.73 -9.92
C GLY A 494 -20.79 10.64 -8.76
N PRO A 495 -20.48 11.93 -9.00
CA PRO A 495 -19.97 12.83 -7.97
C PRO A 495 -20.80 12.94 -6.70
N THR A 496 -22.12 12.73 -6.79
CA THR A 496 -23.04 12.75 -5.65
C THR A 496 -22.98 11.49 -4.79
N THR A 497 -22.44 10.39 -5.30
CA THR A 497 -22.28 9.11 -4.60
C THR A 497 -20.85 8.88 -4.13
N TRP A 498 -19.90 9.73 -4.51
CA TRP A 498 -18.49 9.58 -4.13
C TRP A 498 -18.19 10.20 -2.77
N HIS A 499 -17.50 9.45 -1.92
CA HIS A 499 -16.82 10.02 -0.76
C HIS A 499 -15.50 10.70 -1.17
N THR A 500 -14.81 10.12 -2.15
CA THR A 500 -13.61 10.69 -2.76
C THR A 500 -13.58 10.30 -4.24
N PRO A 501 -13.26 11.23 -5.15
CA PRO A 501 -13.10 10.92 -6.57
C PRO A 501 -12.01 9.87 -6.86
N ALA A 502 -11.05 9.72 -5.95
CA ALA A 502 -9.94 8.76 -6.10
C ALA A 502 -10.41 7.30 -6.17
N PHE A 503 -11.60 6.99 -5.64
CA PHE A 503 -12.17 5.64 -5.68
C PHE A 503 -13.41 5.53 -6.58
N ALA A 504 -13.66 6.50 -7.46
CA ALA A 504 -14.72 6.43 -8.44
C ALA A 504 -14.51 5.23 -9.38
N ALA A 505 -15.56 4.42 -9.58
CA ALA A 505 -15.54 3.33 -10.55
C ALA A 505 -16.04 3.80 -11.92
N SER A 506 -15.37 3.39 -13.00
CA SER A 506 -15.96 3.46 -14.34
C SER A 506 -17.11 2.46 -14.50
N ALA A 507 -17.93 2.63 -15.55
CA ALA A 507 -19.02 1.69 -15.84
C ALA A 507 -18.51 0.26 -16.07
N MET A 508 -17.34 0.11 -16.70
CA MET A 508 -16.67 -1.17 -16.90
C MET A 508 -16.24 -1.81 -15.57
N GLU A 509 -15.64 -1.03 -14.66
CA GLU A 509 -15.26 -1.52 -13.33
C GLU A 509 -16.47 -1.90 -12.48
N LEU A 510 -17.51 -1.06 -12.50
CA LEU A 510 -18.76 -1.32 -11.78
C LEU A 510 -19.43 -2.60 -12.28
N ALA A 511 -19.45 -2.82 -13.59
CA ALA A 511 -19.93 -4.07 -14.18
C ALA A 511 -19.08 -5.27 -13.73
N ALA A 512 -17.75 -5.15 -13.71
CA ALA A 512 -16.87 -6.23 -13.31
C ALA A 512 -17.10 -6.67 -11.86
N ILE A 513 -17.14 -5.75 -10.89
CA ILE A 513 -17.44 -6.11 -9.50
C ILE A 513 -18.89 -6.62 -9.33
N GLY A 514 -19.83 -6.09 -10.11
CA GLY A 514 -21.21 -6.57 -10.12
C GLY A 514 -21.33 -8.00 -10.64
N VAL A 515 -20.53 -8.42 -11.64
CA VAL A 515 -20.44 -9.83 -12.06
C VAL A 515 -20.00 -10.69 -10.88
N THR A 516 -18.91 -10.32 -10.19
CA THR A 516 -18.39 -11.08 -9.04
C THR A 516 -19.46 -11.22 -7.95
N ALA A 517 -20.07 -10.12 -7.51
CA ALA A 517 -21.11 -10.13 -6.48
C ALA A 517 -22.32 -11.00 -6.89
N SER A 518 -22.79 -10.85 -8.13
CA SER A 518 -23.87 -11.68 -8.68
C SER A 518 -23.54 -13.17 -8.70
N LEU A 519 -22.34 -13.55 -9.15
CA LEU A 519 -21.96 -14.97 -9.21
C LEU A 519 -21.78 -15.57 -7.82
N ASP A 520 -21.26 -14.79 -6.86
CA ASP A 520 -21.14 -15.23 -5.48
C ASP A 520 -22.51 -15.43 -4.81
N LEU A 521 -23.48 -14.55 -5.08
CA LEU A 521 -24.87 -14.71 -4.66
C LEU A 521 -25.55 -15.89 -5.36
N TYR A 522 -25.28 -16.12 -6.64
CA TYR A 522 -25.78 -17.31 -7.34
C TYR A 522 -25.24 -18.59 -6.71
N ARG A 523 -23.93 -18.68 -6.44
CA ARG A 523 -23.30 -19.86 -5.83
C ARG A 523 -23.87 -20.21 -4.45
N VAL A 524 -24.26 -19.22 -3.65
CA VAL A 524 -24.81 -19.46 -2.30
C VAL A 524 -26.32 -19.69 -2.30
N THR A 525 -27.08 -19.09 -3.23
CA THR A 525 -28.56 -19.15 -3.25
C THR A 525 -29.17 -20.06 -4.32
N GLY A 526 -28.47 -20.32 -5.42
CA GLY A 526 -28.99 -20.97 -6.62
C GLY A 526 -30.03 -20.15 -7.40
N ARG A 527 -30.27 -18.87 -7.07
CA ARG A 527 -31.33 -18.07 -7.72
C ARG A 527 -30.89 -17.50 -9.06
N GLN A 528 -31.67 -17.81 -10.11
CA GLN A 528 -31.33 -17.51 -11.50
C GLN A 528 -31.13 -16.02 -11.82
N HIS A 529 -31.90 -15.11 -11.21
CA HIS A 529 -31.80 -13.68 -11.51
C HIS A 529 -30.40 -13.07 -11.23
N TYR A 530 -29.65 -13.63 -10.26
CA TYR A 530 -28.26 -13.23 -10.03
C TYR A 530 -27.38 -13.64 -11.20
N LEU A 531 -27.54 -14.86 -11.70
CA LEU A 531 -26.80 -15.38 -12.85
C LEU A 531 -27.12 -14.58 -14.12
N ASP A 532 -28.39 -14.30 -14.38
CA ASP A 532 -28.83 -13.50 -15.52
C ASP A 532 -28.20 -12.11 -15.51
N LYS A 533 -28.14 -11.48 -14.33
CA LYS A 533 -27.47 -10.19 -14.16
C LYS A 533 -25.96 -10.29 -14.36
N ALA A 534 -25.30 -11.34 -13.88
CA ALA A 534 -23.88 -11.55 -14.12
C ALA A 534 -23.58 -11.64 -15.63
N VAL A 535 -24.41 -12.35 -16.39
CA VAL A 535 -24.28 -12.44 -17.86
C VAL A 535 -24.48 -11.08 -18.51
N GLU A 536 -25.48 -10.31 -18.11
CA GLU A 536 -25.73 -8.94 -18.59
C GLU A 536 -24.51 -8.03 -18.36
N LEU A 537 -23.97 -8.01 -17.14
CA LEU A 537 -22.82 -7.19 -16.79
C LEU A 537 -21.53 -7.67 -17.49
N GLY A 538 -21.36 -8.99 -17.69
CA GLY A 538 -20.25 -9.55 -18.45
C GLY A 538 -20.19 -9.07 -19.91
N ARG A 539 -21.35 -8.73 -20.50
CA ARG A 539 -21.41 -8.10 -21.84
C ARG A 539 -20.86 -6.67 -21.81
N ILE A 540 -21.12 -5.89 -20.75
CA ILE A 540 -20.53 -4.54 -20.60
C ILE A 540 -19.01 -4.65 -20.53
N VAL A 541 -18.49 -5.60 -19.75
CA VAL A 541 -17.04 -5.82 -19.61
C VAL A 541 -16.41 -6.18 -20.96
N THR A 542 -16.95 -7.17 -21.68
CA THR A 542 -16.41 -7.59 -22.98
C THR A 542 -16.55 -6.52 -24.06
N GLN A 543 -17.66 -5.77 -24.09
CA GLN A 543 -17.86 -4.67 -25.03
C GLN A 543 -16.89 -3.50 -24.75
N SER A 544 -16.43 -3.34 -23.52
CA SER A 544 -15.45 -2.30 -23.15
C SER A 544 -13.99 -2.66 -23.51
N GLN A 545 -13.71 -3.85 -24.04
CA GLN A 545 -12.36 -4.26 -24.44
C GLN A 545 -12.01 -3.77 -25.86
N GLN A 546 -10.73 -3.45 -26.12
CA GLN A 546 -10.17 -3.29 -27.46
C GLN A 546 -10.00 -4.66 -28.14
N PRO A 547 -10.81 -5.02 -29.17
CA PRO A 547 -10.78 -6.37 -29.73
C PRO A 547 -9.79 -6.55 -30.88
N VAL A 548 -9.37 -5.45 -31.52
CA VAL A 548 -8.49 -5.44 -32.70
C VAL A 548 -7.17 -4.77 -32.35
N ARG A 549 -6.06 -5.26 -32.91
CA ARG A 549 -4.74 -4.70 -32.64
C ARG A 549 -4.62 -3.26 -33.16
N VAL A 550 -4.03 -2.40 -32.34
CA VAL A 550 -3.71 -0.99 -32.66
C VAL A 550 -2.22 -0.73 -32.46
N GLY A 551 -1.69 0.26 -33.16
CA GLY A 551 -0.26 0.54 -33.24
C GLY A 551 0.42 -0.35 -34.27
N THR A 552 1.01 0.23 -35.32
CA THR A 552 1.65 -0.52 -36.41
C THR A 552 3.04 -1.06 -36.06
N ALA A 553 3.74 -0.44 -35.12
CA ALA A 553 5.09 -0.81 -34.69
C ALA A 553 5.09 -1.79 -33.51
N LEU A 554 4.13 -1.67 -32.59
CA LEU A 554 3.89 -2.62 -31.49
C LEU A 554 2.38 -2.90 -31.42
N PRO A 555 1.86 -3.82 -32.24
CA PRO A 555 0.42 -4.05 -32.34
C PRO A 555 -0.16 -4.73 -31.09
N LEU A 556 -0.98 -4.00 -30.33
CA LEU A 556 -1.62 -4.49 -29.10
C LEU A 556 -3.15 -4.44 -29.18
N SER A 557 -3.82 -5.42 -28.56
CA SER A 557 -5.26 -5.49 -28.34
C SER A 557 -5.52 -6.15 -26.99
N GLY A 558 -6.69 -5.98 -26.39
CA GLY A 558 -7.06 -6.66 -25.14
C GLY A 558 -7.09 -5.75 -23.91
N PHE A 559 -6.54 -4.54 -23.99
CA PHE A 559 -6.73 -3.50 -22.97
C PHE A 559 -8.17 -2.97 -22.97
N PHE A 560 -8.56 -2.28 -21.90
CA PHE A 560 -9.94 -1.86 -21.67
C PHE A 560 -10.16 -0.35 -21.82
N TYR A 561 -11.41 0.00 -22.04
CA TYR A 561 -11.98 1.34 -21.95
C TYR A 561 -12.88 1.44 -20.73
N THR A 562 -13.21 2.66 -20.32
CA THR A 562 -14.09 2.91 -19.17
C THR A 562 -15.55 2.51 -19.42
N THR A 563 -15.96 2.42 -20.69
CA THR A 563 -17.33 2.10 -21.12
C THR A 563 -17.35 1.31 -22.44
N PRO A 564 -18.49 0.69 -22.81
CA PRO A 564 -18.70 0.08 -24.13
C PRO A 564 -18.56 1.05 -25.32
N ALA A 565 -18.66 2.37 -25.09
CA ALA A 565 -18.50 3.36 -26.15
C ALA A 565 -17.05 3.50 -26.64
N ARG A 566 -16.07 3.01 -25.85
CA ARG A 566 -14.63 3.01 -26.17
C ARG A 566 -14.07 4.40 -26.53
N ASP A 567 -14.60 5.42 -25.87
CA ASP A 567 -14.19 6.82 -25.99
C ASP A 567 -12.96 7.13 -25.13
N THR A 568 -12.93 6.59 -23.90
CA THR A 568 -11.89 6.87 -22.91
C THR A 568 -11.19 5.58 -22.47
N LEU A 569 -9.85 5.54 -22.63
CA LEU A 569 -9.03 4.41 -22.17
C LEU A 569 -9.12 4.26 -20.65
N PHE A 570 -9.16 3.01 -20.19
CA PHE A 570 -9.15 2.70 -18.77
C PHE A 570 -7.72 2.76 -18.22
N HIS A 571 -7.50 3.61 -17.22
CA HIS A 571 -6.26 3.76 -16.46
C HIS A 571 -6.62 3.82 -14.97
N GLN A 572 -5.97 3.03 -14.11
CA GLN A 572 -6.08 3.21 -12.67
C GLN A 572 -5.23 4.36 -12.19
N PHE A 573 -5.75 5.03 -11.17
CA PHE A 573 -5.11 6.20 -10.58
C PHE A 573 -4.89 6.07 -9.06
N HIS A 574 -5.65 5.22 -8.35
CA HIS A 574 -5.50 5.07 -6.90
C HIS A 574 -5.97 3.72 -6.33
N ARG A 575 -6.99 3.08 -6.90
CA ARG A 575 -7.63 1.88 -6.33
C ARG A 575 -6.90 0.56 -6.65
N ALA A 576 -6.14 0.51 -7.74
CA ALA A 576 -5.35 -0.66 -8.18
C ALA A 576 -6.17 -1.96 -8.37
N VAL A 577 -7.31 -1.88 -9.07
CA VAL A 577 -8.22 -3.02 -9.35
C VAL A 577 -8.24 -3.46 -10.82
N ASP A 578 -7.10 -3.36 -11.50
CA ASP A 578 -6.93 -3.72 -12.92
C ASP A 578 -7.31 -5.17 -13.25
N GLN A 579 -7.28 -6.07 -12.27
CA GLN A 579 -7.66 -7.47 -12.40
C GLN A 579 -9.16 -7.71 -12.48
N ALA A 580 -10.00 -6.80 -11.96
CA ALA A 580 -11.43 -7.04 -11.76
C ALA A 580 -12.16 -7.53 -13.04
N PRO A 581 -11.93 -6.96 -14.24
CA PRO A 581 -12.58 -7.42 -15.47
C PRO A 581 -12.27 -8.88 -15.80
N ILE A 582 -11.03 -9.30 -15.58
CA ILE A 582 -10.58 -10.65 -15.94
C ILE A 582 -11.01 -11.67 -14.91
N VAL A 583 -11.00 -11.33 -13.63
CA VAL A 583 -11.55 -12.18 -12.56
C VAL A 583 -13.04 -12.45 -12.80
N ALA A 584 -13.81 -11.41 -13.11
CA ALA A 584 -15.22 -11.53 -13.46
C ALA A 584 -15.46 -12.47 -14.65
N LEU A 585 -14.77 -12.26 -15.78
CA LEU A 585 -14.93 -13.08 -16.98
C LEU A 585 -14.45 -14.52 -16.78
N ALA A 586 -13.35 -14.73 -16.04
CA ALA A 586 -12.86 -16.07 -15.73
C ALA A 586 -13.88 -16.87 -14.91
N THR A 587 -14.53 -16.21 -13.95
CA THR A 587 -15.55 -16.84 -13.11
C THR A 587 -16.80 -17.22 -13.92
N LEU A 588 -17.20 -16.38 -14.90
CA LEU A 588 -18.25 -16.72 -15.86
C LEU A 588 -17.88 -17.93 -16.72
N VAL A 589 -16.66 -17.96 -17.27
CA VAL A 589 -16.14 -19.09 -18.07
C VAL A 589 -16.13 -20.40 -17.29
N GLU A 590 -15.77 -20.37 -16.02
CA GLU A 590 -15.75 -21.54 -15.14
C GLU A 590 -17.15 -22.04 -14.77
N LEU A 591 -18.08 -21.12 -14.48
CA LEU A 591 -19.43 -21.48 -14.02
C LEU A 591 -20.38 -21.86 -15.15
N LEU A 592 -20.15 -21.35 -16.37
CA LEU A 592 -21.09 -21.45 -17.48
C LEU A 592 -20.43 -21.99 -18.76
N PRO A 593 -19.86 -23.21 -18.74
CA PRO A 593 -19.10 -23.76 -19.87
C PRO A 593 -19.90 -23.91 -21.17
N ASP A 594 -21.22 -24.08 -21.06
CA ASP A 594 -22.12 -24.31 -22.20
C ASP A 594 -22.94 -23.07 -22.61
N HIS A 595 -22.67 -21.90 -22.02
CA HIS A 595 -23.42 -20.69 -22.34
C HIS A 595 -22.99 -20.09 -23.69
N ASP A 596 -23.94 -19.52 -24.45
CA ASP A 596 -23.69 -18.99 -25.79
C ASP A 596 -22.59 -17.91 -25.83
N ASP A 597 -22.50 -17.08 -24.78
CA ASP A 597 -21.47 -16.04 -24.65
C ASP A 597 -20.10 -16.56 -24.15
N TRP A 598 -19.95 -17.87 -23.85
CA TRP A 598 -18.73 -18.44 -23.26
C TRP A 598 -17.48 -18.12 -24.07
N MET A 599 -17.54 -18.31 -25.39
CA MET A 599 -16.41 -18.05 -26.28
C MET A 599 -16.07 -16.56 -26.35
N THR A 600 -17.06 -15.68 -26.18
CA THR A 600 -16.84 -14.23 -26.12
C THR A 600 -16.04 -13.85 -24.87
N TRP A 601 -16.39 -14.41 -23.71
CA TRP A 601 -15.66 -14.20 -22.46
C TRP A 601 -14.25 -14.78 -22.53
N TYR A 602 -14.12 -16.04 -22.98
CA TYR A 602 -12.82 -16.69 -23.12
C TYR A 602 -11.89 -15.94 -24.08
N ALA A 603 -12.39 -15.49 -25.23
CA ALA A 603 -11.60 -14.71 -26.18
C ALA A 603 -11.14 -13.37 -25.58
N ALA A 604 -11.95 -12.74 -24.73
CA ALA A 604 -11.54 -11.51 -24.04
C ALA A 604 -10.40 -11.75 -23.04
N ILE A 605 -10.47 -12.85 -22.27
CA ILE A 605 -9.39 -13.26 -21.37
C ILE A 605 -8.11 -13.54 -22.16
N ALA A 606 -8.20 -14.30 -23.26
CA ALA A 606 -7.07 -14.63 -24.10
C ALA A 606 -6.38 -13.38 -24.68
N ARG A 607 -7.15 -12.41 -25.18
CA ARG A 607 -6.59 -11.13 -25.67
C ARG A 607 -5.90 -10.35 -24.57
N TYR A 608 -6.45 -10.30 -23.37
CA TYR A 608 -5.81 -9.61 -22.25
C TYR A 608 -4.51 -10.31 -21.81
N ALA A 609 -4.50 -11.63 -21.80
CA ALA A 609 -3.29 -12.40 -21.52
C ALA A 609 -2.19 -12.15 -22.58
N GLU A 610 -2.56 -12.09 -23.86
CA GLU A 610 -1.65 -11.69 -24.94
C GLU A 610 -1.14 -10.26 -24.75
N TYR A 611 -2.03 -9.31 -24.44
CA TYR A 611 -1.68 -7.92 -24.14
C TYR A 611 -0.61 -7.85 -23.05
N GLN A 612 -0.84 -8.49 -21.91
CA GLN A 612 0.09 -8.44 -20.78
C GLN A 612 1.45 -9.06 -21.11
N LYS A 613 1.45 -10.23 -21.79
CA LYS A 613 2.71 -10.90 -22.21
C LYS A 613 3.50 -10.06 -23.22
N GLN A 614 2.84 -9.46 -24.20
CA GLN A 614 3.50 -8.61 -25.20
C GLN A 614 3.98 -7.30 -24.61
N ALA A 615 3.19 -6.67 -23.74
CA ALA A 615 3.55 -5.44 -23.07
C ALA A 615 4.76 -5.64 -22.13
N ALA A 616 4.80 -6.74 -21.38
CA ALA A 616 5.91 -7.08 -20.50
C ALA A 616 7.27 -7.14 -21.22
N ALA A 617 7.29 -7.51 -22.50
CA ALA A 617 8.53 -7.59 -23.30
C ALA A 617 9.25 -6.24 -23.47
N VAL A 618 8.55 -5.11 -23.33
CA VAL A 618 9.16 -3.77 -23.32
C VAL A 618 10.06 -3.54 -22.09
N THR A 619 9.95 -4.42 -21.10
CA THR A 619 10.61 -4.31 -19.81
C THR A 619 11.59 -5.44 -19.53
N GLU A 620 11.92 -6.24 -20.54
CA GLU A 620 12.94 -7.29 -20.46
C GLU A 620 14.24 -6.76 -19.85
N PRO A 621 14.92 -7.56 -18.99
CA PRO A 621 14.59 -8.94 -18.63
C PRO A 621 13.64 -9.10 -17.43
N TYR A 622 13.12 -7.99 -16.86
CA TYR A 622 12.35 -8.04 -15.62
C TYR A 622 10.89 -8.48 -15.82
N GLY A 623 10.32 -8.24 -17.01
CA GLY A 623 8.92 -8.56 -17.30
C GLY A 623 7.91 -7.79 -16.44
N VAL A 624 8.29 -6.62 -15.91
CA VAL A 624 7.38 -5.73 -15.17
C VAL A 624 6.29 -5.24 -16.12
N LEU A 625 5.03 -5.48 -15.78
CA LEU A 625 3.90 -5.04 -16.59
C LEU A 625 3.93 -3.50 -16.75
N PRO A 626 3.96 -2.97 -17.99
CA PRO A 626 3.78 -1.54 -18.21
C PRO A 626 2.43 -1.07 -17.69
N ALA A 627 2.35 0.18 -17.25
CA ALA A 627 1.12 0.79 -16.76
C ALA A 627 -0.03 0.66 -17.78
N TYR A 628 0.01 1.40 -18.89
CA TYR A 628 -1.10 1.43 -19.84
C TYR A 628 -0.70 1.85 -21.26
N VAL A 629 -1.60 1.55 -22.18
CA VAL A 629 -1.66 2.16 -23.52
C VAL A 629 -2.25 3.57 -23.40
N TYR A 630 -1.70 4.51 -24.17
CA TYR A 630 -2.11 5.90 -24.27
C TYR A 630 -2.27 6.30 -25.75
N ARG A 631 -3.17 7.25 -26.01
CA ARG A 631 -3.25 7.98 -27.28
C ARG A 631 -2.78 9.41 -27.10
N LEU A 632 -1.97 9.92 -28.01
CA LEU A 632 -1.54 11.30 -27.96
C LEU A 632 -2.72 12.26 -28.20
N ALA A 633 -3.70 11.89 -29.03
CA ALA A 633 -4.93 12.67 -29.23
C ALA A 633 -5.75 12.87 -27.95
N ASP A 634 -5.64 11.98 -26.95
CA ASP A 634 -6.36 12.12 -25.67
C ASP A 634 -5.88 13.32 -24.83
N SER A 635 -4.78 13.97 -25.22
CA SER A 635 -4.29 15.21 -24.60
C SER A 635 -5.35 16.31 -24.56
N VAL A 636 -6.29 16.34 -25.52
CA VAL A 636 -7.36 17.36 -25.56
C VAL A 636 -8.36 17.19 -24.41
N ASN A 637 -8.51 15.97 -23.89
CA ASN A 637 -9.42 15.61 -22.81
C ASN A 637 -8.85 15.91 -21.43
N VAL A 638 -7.56 16.29 -21.33
CA VAL A 638 -6.98 16.75 -20.07
C VAL A 638 -7.69 18.05 -19.66
N PRO A 639 -8.37 18.07 -18.50
CA PRO A 639 -9.07 19.27 -18.03
C PRO A 639 -8.08 20.42 -17.89
N LEU A 640 -8.48 21.63 -18.28
CA LEU A 640 -7.71 22.87 -18.06
C LEU A 640 -7.78 23.32 -16.59
N ALA A 641 -7.85 22.38 -15.63
CA ALA A 641 -7.98 22.68 -14.21
C ALA A 641 -6.75 23.46 -13.75
N GLY A 642 -6.90 24.79 -13.67
CA GLY A 642 -5.83 25.78 -13.56
C GLY A 642 -4.70 25.41 -12.61
N ASP A 643 -3.61 24.92 -13.20
CA ASP A 643 -2.31 24.66 -12.55
C ASP A 643 -2.28 23.72 -11.36
N ARG A 644 -3.35 22.98 -11.02
CA ARG A 644 -3.23 21.93 -9.98
C ARG A 644 -2.24 20.88 -10.50
N TYR A 645 -1.06 20.84 -9.88
CA TYR A 645 0.07 20.00 -10.28
C TYR A 645 0.66 20.30 -11.69
N SER A 646 0.40 21.49 -12.25
CA SER A 646 0.78 21.85 -13.63
C SER A 646 0.36 20.80 -14.67
N ALA A 647 -0.81 20.17 -14.46
CA ALA A 647 -1.41 19.19 -15.36
C ALA A 647 -1.86 19.88 -16.66
N SER A 648 -0.92 20.12 -17.58
CA SER A 648 -1.21 20.70 -18.89
C SER A 648 -1.36 19.63 -19.96
N ARG A 649 -2.00 20.00 -21.07
CA ARG A 649 -2.08 19.17 -22.27
C ARG A 649 -0.68 18.86 -22.81
N ASP A 650 0.22 19.85 -22.80
CA ASP A 650 1.60 19.69 -23.26
C ASP A 650 2.41 18.76 -22.34
N ALA A 651 2.24 18.88 -21.02
CA ALA A 651 2.90 17.98 -20.06
C ALA A 651 2.37 16.54 -20.18
N TYR A 652 1.12 16.36 -20.63
CA TYR A 652 0.52 15.05 -20.83
C TYR A 652 1.10 14.44 -22.09
N ALA A 653 1.05 15.21 -23.19
CA ALA A 653 1.64 14.86 -24.47
C ALA A 653 3.12 14.48 -24.32
N ALA A 654 3.91 15.30 -23.63
CA ALA A 654 5.33 15.03 -23.39
C ALA A 654 5.56 13.70 -22.65
N GLN A 655 4.74 13.40 -21.64
CA GLN A 655 4.81 12.13 -20.93
C GLN A 655 4.39 10.93 -21.79
N VAL A 656 3.34 11.07 -22.60
CA VAL A 656 2.90 10.04 -23.56
C VAL A 656 4.00 9.75 -24.59
N LEU A 657 4.60 10.81 -25.15
CA LEU A 657 5.70 10.72 -26.12
C LEU A 657 6.96 10.09 -25.53
N ALA A 658 7.17 10.16 -24.22
CA ALA A 658 8.26 9.46 -23.53
C ALA A 658 8.00 7.95 -23.34
N GLY A 659 6.82 7.46 -23.74
CA GLY A 659 6.50 6.03 -23.78
C GLY A 659 7.13 5.30 -24.96
N THR A 660 6.95 3.98 -24.99
CA THR A 660 7.34 3.16 -26.15
C THR A 660 6.36 3.41 -27.29
N PRO A 661 6.83 3.87 -28.47
CA PRO A 661 5.95 4.14 -29.60
C PRO A 661 5.36 2.84 -30.12
N MET A 662 4.03 2.76 -30.17
CA MET A 662 3.33 1.65 -30.78
C MET A 662 3.04 1.88 -32.28
N GLY A 663 3.24 3.10 -32.77
CA GLY A 663 2.99 3.51 -34.16
C GLY A 663 1.74 4.37 -34.30
N GLY A 664 1.81 5.39 -35.15
CA GLY A 664 0.75 6.39 -35.27
C GLY A 664 0.60 7.22 -33.99
N ASP A 665 -0.62 7.26 -33.46
CA ASP A 665 -1.00 8.04 -32.27
C ASP A 665 -0.83 7.28 -30.93
N TRP A 666 -0.35 6.03 -30.98
CA TRP A 666 -0.38 5.09 -29.85
C TRP A 666 0.98 4.92 -29.17
N TYR A 667 0.96 4.91 -27.83
CA TYR A 667 2.14 4.75 -27.00
C TYR A 667 1.86 3.81 -25.82
N LEU A 668 2.80 2.94 -25.50
CA LEU A 668 2.77 2.11 -24.30
C LEU A 668 3.68 2.74 -23.25
N ARG A 669 3.15 3.12 -22.09
CA ARG A 669 3.97 3.68 -21.02
C ARG A 669 4.22 2.66 -19.92
N THR A 670 5.46 2.59 -19.47
CA THR A 670 5.83 1.80 -18.30
C THR A 670 5.30 2.40 -17.01
N PHE A 671 5.38 3.72 -16.87
CA PHE A 671 4.84 4.47 -15.74
C PHE A 671 3.64 5.29 -16.19
N PRO A 672 2.59 5.42 -15.36
CA PRO A 672 1.39 6.15 -15.74
C PRO A 672 1.67 7.64 -15.95
N VAL A 673 0.76 8.34 -16.63
CA VAL A 673 0.75 9.82 -16.59
C VAL A 673 0.36 10.22 -15.18
N TRP A 674 1.29 10.83 -14.45
CA TRP A 674 1.23 10.87 -12.99
C TRP A 674 0.08 11.72 -12.41
N TYR A 675 -0.57 12.56 -13.22
CA TYR A 675 -1.73 13.35 -12.83
C TYR A 675 -3.00 13.03 -13.63
N SER A 676 -2.96 12.06 -14.56
CA SER A 676 -4.15 11.71 -15.32
C SER A 676 -5.17 11.07 -14.37
N ARG A 677 -6.13 11.87 -13.91
CA ARG A 677 -7.27 11.57 -13.01
C ARG A 677 -7.10 11.83 -11.49
N ARG A 678 -6.43 12.92 -11.10
CA ARG A 678 -6.66 13.57 -9.77
C ARG A 678 -7.74 14.63 -9.81
#